data_AF-A0A067M3K2-F1
#
_entry.id   AF-A0A067M3K2-F1
#
_cell.length_a   1.000
_cell.length_b   1.000
_cell.length_c   1.000
_cell.angle_alpha   90.00
_cell.angle_beta   90.00
_cell.angle_gamma   90.00
#
_symmetry.space_group_name_H-M   'P 1'
#
loop_
_entity.id
_entity.type
_entity.pdbx_description
1 polymer ?
#
loop_
_entity_poly.entity_id
_entity_poly.type
_entity_poly.pdbx_seq_one_letter_code
_entity_poly.pdbx_strand_id
1 'polypeptide(L)'
;QIHPIVNVAWKVVHALYQIPKNQLDRDDKIVRLIAQIGDLYTTVRALEGTEKIRELESVIEVILQQTIECVLFIREYVGSGFGKRVLHQTISSTDAKIKEFEEAVRDLKDSFRNRSLAHITLITARVSNRVEKMYLMGQLTPVDMETFDLPRCQPGTRSSEIQAITEWVMDPDASQRILWLPGPAGFGKSTLSTTLADTFAGLRRLGAFLFFNRDVEDRSAPSRVVKTLAYQLALFDHRIAEKVSKLLDESPYMTRAHVRSQFSQLIVKSLCSVDMLDDDGPLILILDALDECGNAESRHSLLSTLVDESQHLPSCVRILITSRPSDDIANAFDNQPHIRCHNLEITAENSKDVKAFLCHSMAKIVKSKRHLALDAQWPGCPVLKVLTTHAGGLFIWADTAVKYMDDGINPVQRLDTLVNGVTPKDRVDSLSQLYTTVLHACQKWDDEEFCSAFCKLFGAILVARLPLPPSAMDSLLGFPPNWSLQMTSYFRAVLIEEPTGAIRIIHPSFYDFLTGQGQASSPWYINAKLHNKYMAFHCVDLLGLLLKENMFGLVHTLKPAPMPSLSSDLAYASLFWISHVCATAGELESLGDAVYQFMHTCALHWLEAMCISKETRKALPLLHQLESWIQDHLPNHTHLYDLVSDSLKFCRYFSNIIEQHPLSVYQVALPFAPPQSLMYQTFHKDEVMPRVAGNPLLAWPPWQLTLGGHKKGFKCMSLSPDGLKIATAAKWENEVCIWDLMTGSIILGPLYGHTNYALSLSFSPDGTRLVSSSLNECIVWDALTGAILFSPLGPFGGHLKSHFESIAFSSDGHRLISGTREDAIYVWDVSSGLMVLGPLRHKGAVTTVSCSPDASCFASGSENGTVCIWDAGTGSLLHAPLKGHIHFTSSVGFSPDGSMIVSGSQDKTVCVWDVATGQLILGPLAGGFTHGICMVSFLPDGSKIFSGANDNTICIWDLAKDHPGHLHNSKQDGRIESIAISPNGSKAITGSRSGFLSFWDMLLGTLILTSKKHQDKVHAIAFSPDGMRAASASEDKTICIWDTITGTPLVEPLSGHSNSIHSMVFSPDGLRIASGSSDIHLWDASTGAVLGTYGQLQPDQGHYTAMGFTPNGSELCLLSEKISGSSEEAVVWVWDVLTQVKLESFSLAPGPAQLHTQSPFFVTCAKVIQSFSPAQWCFNICLQATEIPMFDGVKYLSICSGSIAAILHGGAVVFLHLPPSHPLCANLMY
;
A
#
# COMPACT_ATOMS: atom_id res chain seq x y z
N GLN A 1 66.70 -33.72 78.70
CA GLN A 1 67.63 -32.61 78.42
C GLN A 1 68.42 -32.97 77.17
N ILE A 2 68.17 -32.27 76.06
CA ILE A 2 68.96 -32.41 74.82
C ILE A 2 70.13 -31.42 74.93
N HIS A 3 71.34 -31.90 74.65
CA HIS A 3 72.61 -31.20 74.90
C HIS A 3 72.63 -29.79 74.29
N PRO A 4 73.12 -28.74 75.01
CA PRO A 4 73.06 -27.34 74.57
C PRO A 4 73.67 -27.08 73.18
N ILE A 5 74.63 -27.90 72.76
CA ILE A 5 75.26 -27.85 71.44
C ILE A 5 74.27 -28.19 70.31
N VAL A 6 73.29 -29.09 70.54
CA VAL A 6 72.28 -29.48 69.53
C VAL A 6 71.21 -28.40 69.37
N ASN A 7 70.88 -27.64 70.43
CA ASN A 7 69.94 -26.52 70.36
C ASN A 7 70.55 -25.30 69.64
N VAL A 8 71.86 -25.06 69.83
CA VAL A 8 72.60 -24.05 69.06
C VAL A 8 72.72 -24.48 67.59
N ALA A 9 73.05 -25.75 67.31
CA ALA A 9 73.09 -26.26 65.94
C ALA A 9 71.72 -26.20 65.24
N TRP A 10 70.62 -26.53 65.91
CA TRP A 10 69.27 -26.42 65.34
C TRP A 10 68.83 -24.98 65.13
N LYS A 11 69.19 -24.04 66.02
CA LYS A 11 68.93 -22.61 65.80
C LYS A 11 69.71 -22.05 64.60
N VAL A 12 70.95 -22.49 64.41
CA VAL A 12 71.77 -22.10 63.25
C VAL A 12 71.23 -22.73 61.96
N VAL A 13 70.84 -24.02 61.97
CA VAL A 13 70.23 -24.69 60.81
C VAL A 13 68.85 -24.10 60.48
N HIS A 14 68.04 -23.76 61.48
CA HIS A 14 66.75 -23.10 61.28
C HIS A 14 66.92 -21.68 60.73
N ALA A 15 67.86 -20.89 61.24
CA ALA A 15 68.18 -19.57 60.68
C ALA A 15 68.72 -19.67 59.24
N LEU A 16 69.58 -20.66 58.94
CA LEU A 16 70.08 -20.92 57.59
C LEU A 16 69.00 -21.46 56.64
N TYR A 17 67.96 -22.12 57.14
CA TYR A 17 66.79 -22.59 56.35
C TYR A 17 65.76 -21.48 56.08
N GLN A 18 65.58 -20.54 57.01
CA GLN A 18 64.68 -19.40 56.83
C GLN A 18 65.15 -18.43 55.72
N ILE A 19 66.46 -18.35 55.48
CA ILE A 19 67.04 -17.51 54.41
C ILE A 19 66.57 -17.93 53.00
N PRO A 20 66.75 -19.19 52.55
CA PRO A 20 66.24 -19.63 51.26
C PRO A 20 64.71 -19.69 51.21
N LYS A 21 64.01 -19.96 52.33
CA LYS A 21 62.54 -19.95 52.38
C LYS A 21 61.96 -18.55 52.14
N ASN A 22 62.50 -17.52 52.80
CA ASN A 22 62.07 -16.13 52.59
C ASN A 22 62.45 -15.61 51.20
N GLN A 23 63.52 -16.14 50.61
CA GLN A 23 63.91 -15.82 49.23
C GLN A 23 62.95 -16.44 48.21
N LEU A 24 62.54 -17.71 48.41
CA LEU A 24 61.52 -18.37 47.59
C LEU A 24 60.17 -17.64 47.64
N ASP A 25 59.74 -17.20 48.83
CA ASP A 25 58.49 -16.42 48.99
C ASP A 25 58.52 -15.06 48.27
N ARG A 26 59.71 -14.45 48.12
CA ARG A 26 59.89 -13.19 47.38
C ARG A 26 59.92 -13.36 45.88
N ASP A 27 60.61 -14.40 45.42
CA ASP A 27 60.63 -14.73 44.01
C ASP A 27 59.18 -15.04 43.54
N ASP A 28 58.37 -15.70 44.37
CA ASP A 28 56.92 -15.89 44.14
C ASP A 28 56.11 -14.57 44.16
N LYS A 29 56.45 -13.60 45.00
CA LYS A 29 55.79 -12.27 44.99
C LYS A 29 56.15 -11.46 43.74
N ILE A 30 57.39 -11.52 43.28
CA ILE A 30 57.80 -10.83 42.04
C ILE A 30 57.14 -11.48 40.83
N VAL A 31 57.04 -12.82 40.78
CA VAL A 31 56.28 -13.50 39.73
C VAL A 31 54.80 -13.08 39.75
N ARG A 32 54.20 -12.93 40.94
CA ARG A 32 52.83 -12.39 41.09
C ARG A 32 52.70 -10.94 40.60
N LEU A 33 53.66 -10.07 40.93
CA LEU A 33 53.67 -8.68 40.45
C LEU A 33 53.78 -8.62 38.93
N ILE A 34 54.66 -9.44 38.32
CA ILE A 34 54.79 -9.55 36.86
C ILE A 34 53.48 -10.05 36.22
N ALA A 35 52.80 -11.02 36.84
CA ALA A 35 51.50 -11.49 36.38
C ALA A 35 50.42 -10.40 36.47
N GLN A 36 50.40 -9.59 37.53
CA GLN A 36 49.46 -8.46 37.68
C GLN A 36 49.71 -7.36 36.64
N ILE A 37 50.97 -7.05 36.32
CA ILE A 37 51.33 -6.14 35.24
C ILE A 37 50.87 -6.73 33.89
N GLY A 38 51.09 -8.02 33.67
CA GLY A 38 50.59 -8.73 32.49
C GLY A 38 49.07 -8.61 32.33
N ASP A 39 48.32 -8.85 33.40
CA ASP A 39 46.87 -8.70 33.43
C ASP A 39 46.43 -7.27 33.10
N LEU A 40 47.09 -6.25 33.66
CA LEU A 40 46.78 -4.85 33.34
C LEU A 40 46.95 -4.58 31.82
N TYR A 41 48.05 -5.02 31.22
CA TYR A 41 48.27 -4.83 29.79
C TYR A 41 47.31 -5.65 28.92
N THR A 42 46.86 -6.84 29.36
CA THR A 42 45.78 -7.55 28.64
C THR A 42 44.46 -6.79 28.65
N THR A 43 44.11 -6.14 29.78
CA THR A 43 42.90 -5.30 29.87
C THR A 43 42.99 -4.04 29.02
N VAL A 44 44.17 -3.45 28.87
CA VAL A 44 44.41 -2.32 27.96
C VAL A 44 44.35 -2.78 26.49
N ARG A 45 44.95 -3.95 26.18
CA ARG A 45 45.01 -4.49 24.82
C ARG A 45 43.67 -4.94 24.26
N ALA A 46 42.75 -5.37 25.12
CA ALA A 46 41.37 -5.72 24.73
C ALA A 46 40.60 -4.55 24.09
N LEU A 47 41.12 -3.31 24.18
CA LEU A 47 40.50 -2.10 23.64
C LEU A 47 41.25 -1.49 22.44
N GLU A 48 42.24 -2.18 21.84
CA GLU A 48 43.07 -1.71 20.71
C GLU A 48 42.32 -1.39 19.39
N GLY A 49 40.99 -1.35 19.39
CA GLY A 49 40.15 -1.00 18.23
C GLY A 49 39.41 0.34 18.32
N THR A 50 39.51 1.08 19.44
CA THR A 50 38.75 2.33 19.63
C THR A 50 39.61 3.57 19.37
N GLU A 51 39.20 4.42 18.43
CA GLU A 51 39.92 5.64 18.07
C GLU A 51 40.11 6.62 19.26
N LYS A 52 41.34 7.14 19.39
CA LYS A 52 41.86 8.19 20.29
C LYS A 52 40.88 8.77 21.34
N ILE A 53 40.91 8.22 22.55
CA ILE A 53 40.22 8.77 23.72
C ILE A 53 41.20 9.64 24.53
N ARG A 54 41.10 10.96 24.41
CA ARG A 54 41.97 11.94 25.12
C ARG A 54 41.98 11.78 26.64
N GLU A 55 40.87 11.30 27.23
CA GLU A 55 40.75 11.13 28.69
C GLU A 55 41.53 9.90 29.22
N LEU A 56 41.78 8.90 28.36
CA LEU A 56 42.57 7.69 28.70
C LEU A 56 44.07 7.92 28.51
N GLU A 57 44.49 8.88 27.69
CA GLU A 57 45.92 9.23 27.47
C GLU A 57 46.60 9.54 28.81
N SER A 58 45.95 10.33 29.67
CA SER A 58 46.46 10.68 31.01
C SER A 58 46.70 9.48 31.93
N VAL A 59 45.86 8.43 31.84
CA VAL A 59 46.00 7.22 32.67
C VAL A 59 47.04 6.28 32.08
N ILE A 60 47.11 6.20 30.74
CA ILE A 60 48.11 5.39 30.02
C ILE A 60 49.52 5.93 30.27
N GLU A 61 49.72 7.25 30.32
CA GLU A 61 51.02 7.85 30.68
C GLU A 61 51.46 7.46 32.09
N VAL A 62 50.54 7.48 33.06
CA VAL A 62 50.82 7.07 34.45
C VAL A 62 51.10 5.57 34.55
N ILE A 63 50.38 4.73 33.79
CA ILE A 63 50.65 3.28 33.70
C ILE A 63 52.05 3.02 33.12
N LEU A 64 52.44 3.73 32.05
CA LEU A 64 53.76 3.62 31.44
C LEU A 64 54.87 4.01 32.43
N GLN A 65 54.70 5.14 33.12
CA GLN A 65 55.67 5.60 34.11
C GLN A 65 55.83 4.59 35.25
N GLN A 66 54.73 4.10 35.83
CA GLN A 66 54.78 3.12 36.92
C GLN A 66 55.36 1.78 36.45
N THR A 67 55.09 1.37 35.21
CA THR A 67 55.66 0.13 34.64
C THR A 67 57.17 0.25 34.43
N ILE A 68 57.66 1.41 33.99
CA ILE A 68 59.11 1.67 33.84
C ILE A 68 59.79 1.58 35.21
N GLU A 69 59.22 2.19 36.24
CA GLU A 69 59.76 2.12 37.61
C GLU A 69 59.76 0.69 38.16
N CYS A 70 58.68 -0.07 37.95
CA CYS A 70 58.60 -1.49 38.29
C CYS A 70 59.67 -2.33 37.56
N VAL A 71 59.87 -2.12 36.26
CA VAL A 71 60.85 -2.86 35.46
C VAL A 71 62.28 -2.51 35.87
N LEU A 72 62.57 -1.25 36.17
CA LEU A 72 63.88 -0.83 36.70
C LEU A 72 64.14 -1.49 38.06
N PHE A 73 63.15 -1.53 38.94
CA PHE A 73 63.23 -2.21 40.23
C PHE A 73 63.46 -3.73 40.08
N ILE A 74 62.72 -4.40 39.20
CA ILE A 74 62.90 -5.84 38.92
C ILE A 74 64.28 -6.10 38.30
N ARG A 75 64.76 -5.23 37.41
CA ARG A 75 66.09 -5.34 36.80
C ARG A 75 67.20 -5.22 37.85
N GLU A 76 67.09 -4.27 38.78
CA GLU A 76 68.05 -4.13 39.89
C GLU A 76 68.00 -5.35 40.83
N TYR A 77 66.80 -5.88 41.09
CA TYR A 77 66.61 -7.10 41.87
C TYR A 77 67.30 -8.31 41.21
N VAL A 78 67.08 -8.54 39.91
CA VAL A 78 67.62 -9.68 39.14
C VAL A 78 69.13 -9.55 38.87
N GLY A 79 69.62 -8.33 38.62
CA GLY A 79 71.02 -8.06 38.28
C GLY A 79 72.03 -8.27 39.43
N SER A 80 71.54 -8.36 40.67
CA SER A 80 72.39 -8.67 41.82
C SER A 80 72.58 -10.20 41.94
N GLY A 81 73.80 -10.70 41.67
CA GLY A 81 74.11 -12.13 41.80
C GLY A 81 73.81 -12.70 43.20
N PHE A 82 73.50 -13.99 43.30
CA PHE A 82 73.05 -14.69 44.52
C PHE A 82 73.87 -14.34 45.79
N GLY A 83 75.20 -14.23 45.67
CA GLY A 83 76.08 -13.87 46.78
C GLY A 83 76.00 -12.41 47.24
N LYS A 84 75.63 -11.47 46.36
CA LYS A 84 75.42 -10.05 46.72
C LYS A 84 74.03 -9.79 47.31
N ARG A 85 73.02 -10.60 46.95
CA ARG A 85 71.64 -10.51 47.46
C ARG A 85 71.53 -10.77 48.97
N VAL A 86 72.34 -11.68 49.49
CA VAL A 86 72.31 -12.07 50.92
C VAL A 86 73.07 -11.07 51.82
N LEU A 87 74.06 -10.36 51.29
CA LEU A 87 74.97 -9.55 52.10
C LEU A 87 74.62 -8.06 52.21
N HIS A 88 73.78 -7.49 51.32
CA HIS A 88 73.68 -6.02 51.21
C HIS A 88 72.30 -5.37 51.25
N GLN A 89 71.20 -6.09 51.49
CA GLN A 89 69.88 -5.45 51.59
C GLN A 89 69.09 -5.94 52.82
N THR A 90 68.64 -4.99 53.63
CA THR A 90 67.71 -5.22 54.74
C THR A 90 66.44 -5.88 54.21
N ILE A 91 66.22 -7.10 54.68
CA ILE A 91 65.12 -8.00 54.33
C ILE A 91 63.74 -7.28 54.38
N SER A 92 63.51 -6.26 55.21
CA SER A 92 62.20 -5.58 55.30
C SER A 92 61.91 -4.52 54.22
N SER A 93 62.92 -3.86 53.65
CA SER A 93 62.69 -2.69 52.77
C SER A 93 62.20 -3.07 51.37
N THR A 94 62.56 -4.26 50.89
CA THR A 94 62.20 -4.73 49.53
C THR A 94 60.77 -5.28 49.48
N ASP A 95 60.31 -5.97 50.53
CA ASP A 95 58.92 -6.45 50.64
C ASP A 95 57.91 -5.29 50.71
N ALA A 96 58.27 -4.18 51.39
CA ALA A 96 57.42 -2.99 51.46
C ALA A 96 57.22 -2.33 50.08
N LYS A 97 58.29 -2.21 49.28
CA LYS A 97 58.23 -1.66 47.92
C LYS A 97 57.44 -2.55 46.95
N ILE A 98 57.58 -3.88 47.06
CA ILE A 98 56.78 -4.80 46.24
C ILE A 98 55.28 -4.62 46.51
N LYS A 99 54.90 -4.49 47.78
CA LYS A 99 53.51 -4.26 48.18
C LYS A 99 52.96 -2.91 47.68
N GLU A 100 53.78 -1.86 47.75
CA GLU A 100 53.44 -0.53 47.22
C GLU A 100 53.19 -0.58 45.70
N PHE A 101 54.02 -1.31 44.95
CA PHE A 101 53.79 -1.53 43.52
C PHE A 101 52.54 -2.38 43.22
N GLU A 102 52.26 -3.43 44.01
CA GLU A 102 51.03 -4.23 43.84
C GLU A 102 49.76 -3.41 44.10
N GLU A 103 49.78 -2.48 45.07
CA GLU A 103 48.66 -1.58 45.35
C GLU A 103 48.51 -0.53 44.24
N ALA A 104 49.59 0.10 43.80
CA ALA A 104 49.56 1.08 42.71
C ALA A 104 49.05 0.50 41.37
N VAL A 105 49.49 -0.73 41.01
CA VAL A 105 49.03 -1.42 39.78
C VAL A 105 47.54 -1.75 39.86
N ARG A 106 47.03 -2.10 41.05
CA ARG A 106 45.61 -2.40 41.28
C ARG A 106 44.74 -1.15 41.15
N ASP A 107 45.15 -0.05 41.77
CA ASP A 107 44.42 1.23 41.72
C ASP A 107 44.36 1.79 40.29
N LEU A 108 45.46 1.66 39.53
CA LEU A 108 45.49 2.04 38.12
C LEU A 108 44.55 1.18 37.26
N LYS A 109 44.48 -0.13 37.52
CA LYS A 109 43.55 -1.05 36.85
C LYS A 109 42.09 -0.67 37.08
N ASP A 110 41.72 -0.37 38.31
CA ASP A 110 40.35 -0.02 38.67
C ASP A 110 39.95 1.37 38.12
N SER A 111 40.87 2.34 38.15
CA SER A 111 40.66 3.67 37.56
C SER A 111 40.46 3.60 36.04
N PHE A 112 41.28 2.81 35.34
CA PHE A 112 41.15 2.57 33.90
C PHE A 112 39.79 1.92 33.57
N ARG A 113 39.39 0.88 34.31
CA ARG A 113 38.11 0.17 34.11
C ARG A 113 36.89 1.05 34.32
N ASN A 114 36.89 1.88 35.37
CA ASN A 114 35.77 2.77 35.67
C ASN A 114 35.59 3.86 34.61
N ARG A 115 36.69 4.46 34.13
CA ARG A 115 36.63 5.46 33.04
C ARG A 115 36.20 4.84 31.71
N SER A 116 36.69 3.64 31.38
CA SER A 116 36.25 2.93 30.17
C SER A 116 34.77 2.56 30.22
N LEU A 117 34.25 2.12 31.37
CA LEU A 117 32.84 1.79 31.53
C LEU A 117 31.96 3.02 31.35
N ALA A 118 32.30 4.15 31.98
CA ALA A 118 31.56 5.40 31.81
C ALA A 118 31.51 5.87 30.35
N HIS A 119 32.63 5.76 29.62
CA HIS A 119 32.69 6.12 28.21
C HIS A 119 31.89 5.15 27.33
N ILE A 120 31.97 3.83 27.58
CA ILE A 120 31.18 2.83 26.85
C ILE A 120 29.71 3.11 27.08
N THR A 121 29.27 3.33 28.33
CA THR A 121 27.89 3.67 28.67
C THR A 121 27.41 4.92 27.91
N LEU A 122 28.24 5.97 27.83
CA LEU A 122 27.91 7.21 27.13
C LEU A 122 27.85 7.03 25.60
N ILE A 123 28.75 6.22 25.01
CA ILE A 123 28.66 5.86 23.58
C ILE A 123 27.40 5.03 23.33
N THR A 124 27.12 4.00 24.14
CA THR A 124 25.92 3.16 23.95
C THR A 124 24.65 3.98 24.08
N ALA A 125 24.57 4.94 25.00
CA ALA A 125 23.43 5.85 25.10
C ALA A 125 23.30 6.73 23.85
N ARG A 126 24.39 7.31 23.34
CA ARG A 126 24.37 8.11 22.11
C ARG A 126 24.01 7.31 20.86
N VAL A 127 24.49 6.07 20.77
CA VAL A 127 24.18 5.15 19.67
C VAL A 127 22.72 4.71 19.76
N SER A 128 22.23 4.36 20.95
CA SER A 128 20.82 4.04 21.20
C SER A 128 19.91 5.18 20.74
N ASN A 129 20.16 6.42 21.16
CA ASN A 129 19.37 7.58 20.75
C ASN A 129 19.38 7.80 19.22
N ARG A 130 20.53 7.55 18.55
CA ARG A 130 20.63 7.67 17.09
C ARG A 130 19.87 6.56 16.36
N VAL A 131 19.98 5.33 16.84
CA VAL A 131 19.28 4.16 16.27
C VAL A 131 17.78 4.34 16.43
N GLU A 132 17.33 4.77 17.61
CA GLU A 132 15.91 5.02 17.88
C GLU A 132 15.37 6.19 17.05
N LYS A 133 16.14 7.27 16.88
CA LYS A 133 15.80 8.36 15.95
C LYS A 133 15.64 7.84 14.51
N MET A 134 16.56 7.02 14.02
CA MET A 134 16.47 6.43 12.68
C MET A 134 15.27 5.49 12.55
N TYR A 135 14.99 4.70 13.58
CA TYR A 135 13.84 3.79 13.65
C TYR A 135 12.52 4.56 13.55
N LEU A 136 12.33 5.56 14.42
CA LEU A 136 11.12 6.39 14.44
C LEU A 136 10.97 7.20 13.15
N MET A 137 12.07 7.68 12.57
CA MET A 137 12.03 8.40 11.29
C MET A 137 11.54 7.50 10.15
N GLY A 138 11.96 6.22 10.14
CA GLY A 138 11.50 5.24 9.15
C GLY A 138 10.03 4.81 9.32
N GLN A 139 9.55 4.70 10.55
CA GLN A 139 8.17 4.26 10.84
C GLN A 139 7.14 5.39 10.72
N LEU A 140 7.41 6.53 11.34
CA LEU A 140 6.47 7.66 11.41
C LEU A 140 6.50 8.51 10.14
N THR A 141 7.61 8.50 9.39
CA THR A 141 7.79 9.35 8.19
C THR A 141 7.38 10.82 8.45
N PRO A 142 8.00 11.47 9.46
CA PRO A 142 7.64 12.83 9.87
C PRO A 142 7.99 13.84 8.77
N VAL A 143 7.27 14.96 8.74
CA VAL A 143 7.53 16.06 7.81
C VAL A 143 8.49 17.05 8.44
N ASP A 144 9.41 17.59 7.64
CA ASP A 144 10.33 18.63 8.10
C ASP A 144 9.58 19.95 8.30
N MET A 145 9.54 20.40 9.55
CA MET A 145 8.79 21.55 10.06
C MET A 145 9.69 22.52 10.83
N GLU A 146 11.00 22.55 10.51
CA GLU A 146 11.97 23.39 11.21
C GLU A 146 11.65 24.91 11.17
N THR A 147 11.99 25.60 12.26
CA THR A 147 11.70 27.04 12.50
C THR A 147 12.76 27.99 11.96
N PHE A 148 13.94 27.50 11.53
CA PHE A 148 15.14 28.32 11.34
C PHE A 148 14.99 29.44 10.28
N ASP A 149 14.09 29.26 9.31
CA ASP A 149 13.89 30.20 8.21
C ASP A 149 12.69 31.16 8.41
N LEU A 150 11.93 31.03 9.50
CA LEU A 150 10.72 31.83 9.72
C LEU A 150 11.02 33.20 10.38
N PRO A 151 10.33 34.29 9.97
CA PRO A 151 10.54 35.63 10.50
C PRO A 151 10.03 35.76 11.95
N ARG A 152 10.79 36.50 12.77
CA ARG A 152 10.50 36.77 14.20
C ARG A 152 9.93 38.17 14.44
N CYS A 153 9.26 38.35 15.57
CA CYS A 153 8.79 39.65 16.02
C CYS A 153 9.99 40.55 16.28
N GLN A 154 9.89 41.80 15.84
CA GLN A 154 10.95 42.78 16.09
C GLN A 154 10.98 43.17 17.57
N PRO A 155 12.17 43.45 18.15
CA PRO A 155 12.29 43.84 19.55
C PRO A 155 11.35 45.00 19.90
N GLY A 156 10.54 44.82 20.93
CA GLY A 156 9.58 45.82 21.42
C GLY A 156 8.21 45.82 20.74
N THR A 157 7.97 44.96 19.73
CA THR A 157 6.64 44.77 19.13
C THR A 157 5.92 43.58 19.76
N ARG A 158 4.59 43.63 19.90
CA ARG A 158 3.75 42.54 20.46
C ARG A 158 4.14 42.08 21.87
N SER A 159 4.79 42.94 22.63
CA SER A 159 5.31 42.60 23.97
C SER A 159 4.20 42.23 24.95
N SER A 160 3.04 42.90 24.88
CA SER A 160 1.87 42.59 25.70
C SER A 160 1.31 41.18 25.42
N GLU A 161 1.22 40.81 24.14
CA GLU A 161 0.72 39.50 23.71
C GLU A 161 1.68 38.37 24.07
N ILE A 162 2.98 38.56 23.83
CA ILE A 162 4.02 37.58 24.21
C ILE A 162 3.99 37.36 25.71
N GLN A 163 3.87 38.43 26.50
CA GLN A 163 3.79 38.34 27.95
C GLN A 163 2.53 37.58 28.39
N ALA A 164 1.36 37.93 27.87
CA ALA A 164 0.10 37.27 28.22
C ALA A 164 0.10 35.76 27.91
N ILE A 165 0.65 35.37 26.75
CA ILE A 165 0.77 33.96 26.36
C ILE A 165 1.79 33.24 27.26
N THR A 166 2.92 33.89 27.56
CA THR A 166 3.95 33.31 28.45
C THR A 166 3.41 33.09 29.87
N GLU A 167 2.65 34.06 30.40
CA GLU A 167 1.98 33.92 31.70
C GLU A 167 0.99 32.76 31.70
N TRP A 168 0.22 32.57 30.63
CA TRP A 168 -0.70 31.43 30.50
C TRP A 168 0.01 30.07 30.42
N VAL A 169 1.13 29.97 29.68
CA VAL A 169 1.90 28.72 29.59
C VAL A 169 2.50 28.34 30.95
N MET A 170 2.93 29.33 31.73
CA MET A 170 3.57 29.13 33.03
C MET A 170 2.57 28.93 34.18
N ASP A 171 1.26 29.09 33.94
CA ASP A 171 0.22 28.94 34.96
C ASP A 171 -0.07 27.44 35.25
N PRO A 172 0.26 26.95 36.47
CA PRO A 172 0.03 25.55 36.85
C PRO A 172 -1.46 25.23 37.06
N ASP A 173 -2.29 26.22 37.40
CA ASP A 173 -3.71 26.04 37.73
C ASP A 173 -4.63 26.29 36.52
N ALA A 174 -4.06 26.62 35.35
CA ALA A 174 -4.83 26.82 34.14
C ALA A 174 -5.55 25.52 33.72
N SER A 175 -6.89 25.53 33.84
CA SER A 175 -7.76 24.45 33.36
C SER A 175 -7.80 24.34 31.82
N GLN A 176 -7.32 25.38 31.14
CA GLN A 176 -7.33 25.50 29.68
C GLN A 176 -6.08 24.86 29.09
N ARG A 177 -6.28 23.82 28.26
CA ARG A 177 -5.20 23.07 27.59
C ARG A 177 -4.82 23.68 26.25
N ILE A 178 -5.76 24.35 25.58
CA ILE A 178 -5.57 24.96 24.26
C ILE A 178 -5.76 26.48 24.35
N LEU A 179 -4.85 27.24 23.76
CA LEU A 179 -5.03 28.66 23.46
C LEU A 179 -5.16 28.82 21.94
N TRP A 180 -6.32 29.26 21.49
CA TRP A 180 -6.60 29.58 20.09
C TRP A 180 -6.45 31.09 19.86
N LEU A 181 -5.58 31.45 18.92
CA LEU A 181 -5.31 32.81 18.46
C LEU A 181 -5.90 33.04 17.06
N PRO A 182 -7.20 33.31 16.95
CA PRO A 182 -7.79 33.74 15.68
C PRO A 182 -7.36 35.16 15.32
N GLY A 183 -7.13 35.37 14.04
CA GLY A 183 -7.02 36.72 13.52
C GLY A 183 -7.01 36.78 12.00
N PRO A 184 -7.38 37.92 11.40
CA PRO A 184 -7.33 38.09 9.96
C PRO A 184 -5.90 37.98 9.41
N ALA A 185 -5.81 37.83 8.10
CA ALA A 185 -4.53 37.73 7.42
C ALA A 185 -3.71 39.03 7.62
N GLY A 186 -2.42 38.89 7.93
CA GLY A 186 -1.50 40.02 8.05
C GLY A 186 -1.30 40.70 9.38
N PHE A 187 -1.71 40.02 10.46
CA PHE A 187 -1.56 40.52 11.82
C PHE A 187 -0.27 40.05 12.52
N GLY A 188 0.56 39.27 11.82
CA GLY A 188 1.82 38.75 12.36
C GLY A 188 1.67 37.51 13.26
N LYS A 189 0.60 36.71 13.09
CA LYS A 189 0.34 35.52 13.91
C LYS A 189 1.47 34.49 13.84
N SER A 190 1.88 34.13 12.62
CA SER A 190 3.01 33.22 12.39
C SER A 190 4.34 33.75 12.92
N THR A 191 4.52 35.07 12.87
CA THR A 191 5.70 35.75 13.43
C THR A 191 5.68 35.69 14.97
N LEU A 192 4.51 35.82 15.58
CA LEU A 192 4.31 35.70 17.03
C LEU A 192 4.56 34.26 17.51
N SER A 193 3.97 33.27 16.84
CA SER A 193 4.15 31.84 17.17
C SER A 193 5.61 31.40 17.00
N THR A 194 6.30 31.85 15.94
CA THR A 194 7.74 31.60 15.75
C THR A 194 8.57 32.21 16.88
N THR A 195 8.27 33.44 17.30
CA THR A 195 8.99 34.10 18.41
C THR A 195 8.80 33.35 19.73
N LEU A 196 7.57 32.88 20.00
CA LEU A 196 7.27 32.05 21.16
C LEU A 196 8.02 30.71 21.07
N ALA A 197 8.01 30.06 19.90
CA ALA A 197 8.74 28.82 19.66
C ALA A 197 10.24 28.98 20.00
N ASP A 198 10.90 30.02 19.49
CA ASP A 198 12.30 30.29 19.81
C ASP A 198 12.55 30.58 21.29
N THR A 199 11.64 31.32 21.92
CA THR A 199 11.72 31.64 23.35
C THR A 199 11.65 30.37 24.18
N PHE A 200 10.67 29.49 23.91
CA PHE A 200 10.51 28.23 24.63
C PHE A 200 11.54 27.15 24.22
N ALA A 201 12.09 27.21 23.00
CA ALA A 201 13.22 26.38 22.59
C ALA A 201 14.48 26.76 23.38
N GLY A 202 14.74 28.07 23.57
CA GLY A 202 15.81 28.58 24.44
C GLY A 202 15.66 28.15 25.89
N LEU A 203 14.42 28.02 26.38
CA LEU A 203 14.09 27.49 27.70
C LEU A 203 14.08 25.95 27.78
N ARG A 204 14.28 25.23 26.66
CA ARG A 204 14.13 23.78 26.54
C ARG A 204 12.77 23.28 27.04
N ARG A 205 11.71 23.97 26.62
CA ARG A 205 10.30 23.65 26.93
C ARG A 205 9.39 23.60 25.70
N LEU A 206 9.94 23.80 24.50
CA LEU A 206 9.25 23.56 23.23
C LEU A 206 9.22 22.06 22.94
N GLY A 207 8.04 21.43 23.05
CA GLY A 207 7.86 20.02 22.74
C GLY A 207 7.74 19.75 21.25
N ALA A 208 6.97 20.58 20.54
CA ALA A 208 6.80 20.47 19.09
C ALA A 208 6.38 21.81 18.47
N PHE A 209 6.76 22.01 17.21
CA PHE A 209 6.34 23.13 16.37
C PHE A 209 5.96 22.59 14.98
N LEU A 210 4.73 22.88 14.55
CA LEU A 210 4.25 22.58 13.21
C LEU A 210 3.79 23.86 12.55
N PHE A 211 4.26 24.08 11.32
CA PHE A 211 3.87 25.19 10.47
C PHE A 211 3.12 24.64 9.27
N PHE A 212 1.82 24.93 9.21
CA PHE A 212 0.98 24.53 8.10
C PHE A 212 1.17 25.50 6.94
N ASN A 213 1.28 24.93 5.74
CA ASN A 213 1.38 25.69 4.51
C ASN A 213 0.54 24.99 3.45
N ARG A 214 -0.46 25.70 2.93
CA ARG A 214 -1.45 25.11 2.01
C ARG A 214 -0.81 24.59 0.72
N ASP A 215 0.27 25.23 0.27
CA ASP A 215 0.92 24.95 -1.01
C ASP A 215 1.93 23.80 -0.95
N VAL A 216 2.25 23.30 0.26
CA VAL A 216 3.13 22.14 0.44
C VAL A 216 2.28 20.97 0.90
N GLU A 217 2.01 20.03 0.00
CA GLU A 217 1.12 18.89 0.24
C GLU A 217 1.48 18.13 1.54
N ASP A 218 2.77 17.86 1.75
CA ASP A 218 3.27 17.21 2.96
C ASP A 218 2.97 18.00 4.24
N ARG A 219 3.05 19.35 4.19
CA ARG A 219 2.77 20.21 5.34
C ARG A 219 1.28 20.53 5.50
N SER A 220 0.47 20.32 4.47
CA SER A 220 -0.98 20.55 4.48
C SER A 220 -1.75 19.33 4.99
N ALA A 221 -1.22 18.12 4.84
CA ALA A 221 -1.92 16.87 5.13
C ALA A 221 -2.23 16.64 6.64
N PRO A 222 -3.52 16.56 7.05
CA PRO A 222 -3.90 16.29 8.45
C PRO A 222 -3.38 14.95 8.99
N SER A 223 -3.21 13.95 8.10
CA SER A 223 -2.72 12.60 8.45
C SER A 223 -1.25 12.56 8.89
N ARG A 224 -0.48 13.62 8.61
CA ARG A 224 0.94 13.75 8.99
C ARG A 224 1.16 14.48 10.30
N VAL A 225 0.16 15.22 10.78
CA VAL A 225 0.25 16.07 11.98
C VAL A 225 0.62 15.27 13.21
N VAL A 226 -0.13 14.20 13.48
CA VAL A 226 0.06 13.40 14.69
C VAL A 226 1.40 12.66 14.67
N LYS A 227 1.81 12.14 13.50
CA LYS A 227 3.10 11.46 13.32
C LYS A 227 4.27 12.40 13.55
N THR A 228 4.17 13.62 13.04
CA THR A 228 5.19 14.66 13.19
C THR A 228 5.26 15.16 14.63
N LEU A 229 4.11 15.35 15.29
CA LEU A 229 4.02 15.66 16.73
C LEU A 229 4.69 14.58 17.58
N ALA A 230 4.33 13.31 17.37
CA ALA A 230 4.90 12.18 18.11
C ALA A 230 6.42 12.07 17.91
N TYR A 231 6.89 12.28 16.67
CA TYR A 231 8.32 12.28 16.37
C TYR A 231 9.07 13.45 17.04
N GLN A 232 8.55 14.68 16.98
CA GLN A 232 9.19 15.82 17.63
C GLN A 232 9.19 15.70 19.16
N LEU A 233 8.11 15.19 19.75
CA LEU A 233 8.05 14.87 21.18
C LEU A 233 9.07 13.79 21.59
N ALA A 234 9.25 12.76 20.76
CA ALA A 234 10.27 11.74 20.97
C ALA A 234 11.70 12.31 20.86
N LEU A 235 11.93 13.30 20.00
CA LEU A 235 13.21 14.01 19.93
C LEU A 235 13.45 14.92 21.14
N PHE A 236 12.38 15.46 21.73
CA PHE A 236 12.45 16.32 22.92
C PHE A 236 12.85 15.52 24.17
N ASP A 237 12.22 14.36 24.40
CA ASP A 237 12.48 13.51 25.57
C ASP A 237 12.57 12.01 25.19
N HIS A 238 13.69 11.39 25.55
CA HIS A 238 13.95 9.96 25.32
C HIS A 238 12.92 9.05 26.03
N ARG A 239 12.38 9.45 27.19
CA ARG A 239 11.34 8.67 27.89
C ARG A 239 10.09 8.54 27.04
N ILE A 240 9.74 9.59 26.30
CA ILE A 240 8.62 9.58 25.36
C ILE A 240 8.97 8.71 24.15
N ALA A 241 10.19 8.83 23.62
CA ALA A 241 10.67 8.01 22.50
C ALA A 241 10.52 6.52 22.77
N GLU A 242 10.98 6.04 23.93
CA GLU A 242 10.91 4.63 24.31
C GLU A 242 9.45 4.11 24.35
N LYS A 243 8.52 4.91 24.87
CA LYS A 243 7.09 4.55 24.91
C LYS A 243 6.47 4.53 23.52
N VAL A 244 6.79 5.49 22.66
CA VAL A 244 6.30 5.55 21.28
C VAL A 244 6.86 4.38 20.46
N SER A 245 8.16 4.08 20.58
CA SER A 245 8.80 2.92 19.95
C SER A 245 8.12 1.62 20.35
N LYS A 246 7.87 1.42 21.65
CA LYS A 246 7.19 0.22 22.15
C LYS A 246 5.75 0.07 21.63
N LEU A 247 4.99 1.16 21.54
CA LEU A 247 3.63 1.13 20.99
C LEU A 247 3.61 0.79 19.50
N LEU A 248 4.60 1.26 18.73
CA LEU A 248 4.72 0.95 17.31
C LEU A 248 5.11 -0.53 17.10
N ASP A 249 5.94 -1.10 17.97
CA ASP A 249 6.29 -2.53 17.93
C ASP A 249 5.07 -3.42 18.24
N GLU A 250 4.26 -3.03 19.22
CA GLU A 250 3.03 -3.75 19.58
C GLU A 250 1.92 -3.61 18.51
N SER A 251 1.90 -2.49 17.77
CA SER A 251 0.84 -2.18 16.81
C SER A 251 1.34 -1.44 15.56
N PRO A 252 1.96 -2.15 14.58
CA PRO A 252 2.54 -1.53 13.39
C PRO A 252 1.53 -0.78 12.50
N TYR A 253 0.26 -1.18 12.57
CA TYR A 253 -0.85 -0.57 11.82
C TYR A 253 -1.25 0.82 12.36
N MET A 254 -0.76 1.25 13.53
CA MET A 254 -1.06 2.58 14.08
C MET A 254 -0.64 3.71 13.15
N THR A 255 0.43 3.52 12.37
CA THR A 255 0.88 4.51 11.38
C THR A 255 -0.11 4.70 10.22
N ARG A 256 -1.05 3.77 10.03
CA ARG A 256 -2.12 3.83 9.02
C ARG A 256 -3.52 4.02 9.63
N ALA A 257 -3.63 4.04 10.96
CA ALA A 257 -4.90 4.22 11.66
C ALA A 257 -5.43 5.67 11.51
N HIS A 258 -6.70 5.90 11.87
CA HIS A 258 -7.29 7.24 11.85
C HIS A 258 -6.57 8.24 12.77
N VAL A 259 -6.64 9.52 12.42
CA VAL A 259 -6.02 10.65 13.14
C VAL A 259 -6.36 10.62 14.64
N ARG A 260 -7.62 10.31 14.99
CA ARG A 260 -8.06 10.19 16.38
C ARG A 260 -7.33 9.09 17.15
N SER A 261 -7.30 7.88 16.60
CA SER A 261 -6.62 6.74 17.22
C SER A 261 -5.11 6.97 17.33
N GLN A 262 -4.51 7.59 16.30
CA GLN A 262 -3.12 8.01 16.34
C GLN A 262 -2.88 8.99 17.49
N PHE A 263 -3.71 10.02 17.65
CA PHE A 263 -3.51 11.06 18.66
C PHE A 263 -3.67 10.49 20.07
N SER A 264 -4.73 9.71 20.30
CA SER A 264 -5.01 9.08 21.59
C SER A 264 -3.90 8.11 22.03
N GLN A 265 -3.39 7.27 21.11
CA GLN A 265 -2.35 6.29 21.45
C GLN A 265 -0.93 6.89 21.42
N LEU A 266 -0.54 7.59 20.35
CA LEU A 266 0.83 8.05 20.16
C LEU A 266 1.17 9.31 20.96
N ILE A 267 0.17 10.13 21.33
CA ILE A 267 0.38 11.38 22.07
C ILE A 267 -0.18 11.27 23.49
N VAL A 268 -1.48 11.04 23.65
CA VAL A 268 -2.10 11.06 24.99
C VAL A 268 -1.58 9.92 25.86
N LYS A 269 -1.69 8.68 25.41
CA LYS A 269 -1.24 7.50 26.17
C LYS A 269 0.28 7.51 26.39
N SER A 270 1.07 7.93 25.41
CA SER A 270 2.53 8.02 25.57
C SER A 270 2.91 9.02 26.66
N LEU A 271 2.35 10.25 26.62
CA LEU A 271 2.63 11.31 27.59
C LEU A 271 2.10 10.97 29.00
N CYS A 272 0.90 10.41 29.12
CA CYS A 272 0.35 9.98 30.41
C CYS A 272 1.10 8.79 31.04
N SER A 273 1.85 8.02 30.24
CA SER A 273 2.61 6.86 30.70
C SER A 273 4.04 7.18 31.16
N VAL A 274 4.48 8.43 31.02
CA VAL A 274 5.79 8.89 31.49
C VAL A 274 5.68 9.33 32.94
N ASP A 275 6.40 8.64 33.82
CA ASP A 275 6.43 8.96 35.24
C ASP A 275 7.05 10.35 35.48
N MET A 276 6.40 11.15 36.34
CA MET A 276 6.86 12.48 36.80
C MET A 276 6.98 13.56 35.71
N LEU A 277 6.27 13.44 34.58
CA LEU A 277 6.30 14.46 33.51
C LEU A 277 5.82 15.84 33.99
N ASP A 278 4.82 15.88 34.88
CA ASP A 278 4.26 17.13 35.41
C ASP A 278 5.28 17.91 36.29
N ASP A 279 6.28 17.23 36.88
CA ASP A 279 7.29 17.85 37.73
C ASP A 279 8.41 18.55 36.92
N ASP A 280 8.54 18.24 35.63
CA ASP A 280 9.57 18.81 34.76
C ASP A 280 9.21 20.22 34.25
N GLY A 281 7.99 20.70 34.55
CA GLY A 281 7.49 22.03 34.17
C GLY A 281 6.73 22.05 32.84
N PRO A 282 6.22 23.23 32.42
CA PRO A 282 5.26 23.31 31.32
C PRO A 282 5.90 23.02 29.96
N LEU A 283 5.23 22.22 29.15
CA LEU A 283 5.63 21.83 27.80
C LEU A 283 4.65 22.41 26.78
N ILE A 284 5.16 23.19 25.82
CA ILE A 284 4.33 23.83 24.79
C ILE A 284 4.42 23.12 23.44
N LEU A 285 3.27 22.91 22.81
CA LEU A 285 3.11 22.47 21.43
C LEU A 285 2.51 23.62 20.62
N ILE A 286 3.11 23.95 19.47
CA ILE A 286 2.66 25.09 18.65
C ILE A 286 2.20 24.58 17.29
N LEU A 287 0.94 24.86 16.94
CA LEU A 287 0.32 24.58 15.66
C LEU A 287 0.02 25.90 14.95
N ASP A 288 0.88 26.29 14.00
CA ASP A 288 0.78 27.57 13.30
C ASP A 288 0.04 27.45 11.96
N ALA A 289 -0.89 28.39 11.71
CA ALA A 289 -1.69 28.48 10.49
C ALA A 289 -2.60 27.27 10.22
N LEU A 290 -3.32 26.78 11.24
CA LEU A 290 -4.18 25.58 11.13
C LEU A 290 -5.23 25.65 10.00
N ASP A 291 -5.65 26.85 9.59
CA ASP A 291 -6.54 27.05 8.44
C ASP A 291 -5.93 26.57 7.10
N GLU A 292 -4.62 26.44 7.03
CA GLU A 292 -3.87 25.94 5.86
C GLU A 292 -3.67 24.41 5.88
N CYS A 293 -4.15 23.71 6.90
CA CYS A 293 -4.07 22.24 7.02
C CYS A 293 -5.23 21.55 6.28
N GLY A 294 -5.04 21.25 4.99
CA GLY A 294 -6.04 20.58 4.16
C GLY A 294 -7.28 21.43 3.89
N ASN A 295 -8.33 20.79 3.38
CA ASN A 295 -9.64 21.39 3.17
C ASN A 295 -10.54 21.16 4.40
N ALA A 296 -11.64 21.93 4.52
CA ALA A 296 -12.56 21.85 5.66
C ALA A 296 -13.03 20.42 5.99
N GLU A 297 -13.39 19.63 4.98
CA GLU A 297 -13.78 18.22 5.14
C GLU A 297 -12.65 17.36 5.68
N SER A 298 -11.45 17.48 5.10
CA SER A 298 -10.28 16.68 5.51
C SER A 298 -9.76 17.07 6.91
N ARG A 299 -9.85 18.36 7.29
CA ARG A 299 -9.40 18.85 8.59
C ARG A 299 -10.38 18.55 9.71
N HIS A 300 -11.66 18.30 9.38
CA HIS A 300 -12.71 18.04 10.37
C HIS A 300 -12.32 16.91 11.34
N SER A 301 -11.69 15.84 10.84
CA SER A 301 -11.20 14.73 11.67
C SER A 301 -10.09 15.16 12.65
N LEU A 302 -9.22 16.09 12.25
CA LEU A 302 -8.18 16.61 13.13
C LEU A 302 -8.76 17.57 14.18
N LEU A 303 -9.70 18.44 13.79
CA LEU A 303 -10.37 19.36 14.71
C LEU A 303 -11.15 18.62 15.80
N SER A 304 -11.96 17.62 15.41
CA SER A 304 -12.70 16.81 16.38
C SER A 304 -11.77 16.05 17.32
N THR A 305 -10.64 15.55 16.81
CA THR A 305 -9.60 14.92 17.63
C THR A 305 -8.97 15.88 18.63
N LEU A 306 -8.62 17.10 18.21
CA LEU A 306 -8.01 18.11 19.09
C LEU A 306 -8.97 18.53 20.20
N VAL A 307 -10.27 18.66 19.91
CA VAL A 307 -11.28 19.01 20.92
C VAL A 307 -11.51 17.84 21.88
N ASP A 308 -11.72 16.62 21.37
CA ASP A 308 -12.10 15.47 22.19
C ASP A 308 -10.95 14.91 23.03
N GLU A 309 -9.72 14.85 22.49
CA GLU A 309 -8.61 14.14 23.13
C GLU A 309 -7.70 15.08 23.95
N SER A 310 -7.68 16.39 23.68
CA SER A 310 -6.79 17.32 24.38
C SER A 310 -7.12 17.50 25.86
N GLN A 311 -8.38 17.28 26.26
CA GLN A 311 -8.80 17.25 27.66
C GLN A 311 -8.11 16.15 28.49
N HIS A 312 -7.59 15.11 27.84
CA HIS A 312 -6.91 14.00 28.50
C HIS A 312 -5.38 14.19 28.59
N LEU A 313 -4.85 15.30 28.07
CA LEU A 313 -3.42 15.60 28.16
C LEU A 313 -2.99 15.92 29.61
N PRO A 314 -1.75 15.57 29.99
CA PRO A 314 -1.17 15.93 31.27
C PRO A 314 -1.22 17.43 31.56
N SER A 315 -1.18 17.78 32.85
CA SER A 315 -1.38 19.15 33.31
C SER A 315 -0.24 20.09 32.95
N CYS A 316 0.93 19.59 32.64
CA CYS A 316 2.06 20.37 32.14
C CYS A 316 1.98 20.69 30.64
N VAL A 317 1.17 20.00 29.84
CA VAL A 317 1.15 20.17 28.38
C VAL A 317 0.15 21.26 27.97
N ARG A 318 0.60 22.17 27.08
CA ARG A 318 -0.19 23.28 26.54
C ARG A 318 -0.09 23.32 25.02
N ILE A 319 -1.19 23.60 24.33
CA ILE A 319 -1.22 23.71 22.86
C ILE A 319 -1.58 25.14 22.47
N LEU A 320 -0.72 25.78 21.68
CA LEU A 320 -0.98 27.07 21.05
C LEU A 320 -1.39 26.85 19.60
N ILE A 321 -2.57 27.33 19.20
CA ILE A 321 -3.08 27.21 17.83
C ILE A 321 -3.26 28.61 17.24
N THR A 322 -2.67 28.88 16.07
CA THR A 322 -2.97 30.10 15.30
C THR A 322 -3.77 29.74 14.06
N SER A 323 -4.78 30.54 13.72
CA SER A 323 -5.52 30.37 12.46
C SER A 323 -6.26 31.64 12.04
N ARG A 324 -6.80 31.64 10.81
CA ARG A 324 -7.91 32.52 10.45
C ARG A 324 -9.21 32.02 11.11
N PRO A 325 -10.18 32.91 11.41
CA PRO A 325 -11.50 32.50 11.88
C PRO A 325 -12.33 31.99 10.71
N SER A 326 -12.09 30.75 10.28
CA SER A 326 -12.96 30.05 9.34
C SER A 326 -14.13 29.41 10.09
N ASP A 327 -15.28 29.29 9.43
CA ASP A 327 -16.52 28.83 10.07
C ASP A 327 -16.36 27.43 10.70
N ASP A 328 -15.61 26.53 10.08
CA ASP A 328 -15.32 25.18 10.57
C ASP A 328 -14.50 25.18 11.88
N ILE A 329 -13.46 26.01 11.96
CA ILE A 329 -12.60 26.12 13.16
C ILE A 329 -13.34 26.84 14.28
N ALA A 330 -14.01 27.95 13.97
CA ALA A 330 -14.79 28.71 14.94
C ALA A 330 -15.88 27.83 15.57
N ASN A 331 -16.68 27.13 14.75
CA ASN A 331 -17.73 26.24 15.26
C ASN A 331 -17.18 25.09 16.12
N ALA A 332 -15.97 24.59 15.85
CA ALA A 332 -15.37 23.51 16.61
C ALA A 332 -14.81 23.97 17.97
N PHE A 333 -14.21 25.17 18.02
CA PHE A 333 -13.53 25.68 19.22
C PHE A 333 -14.42 26.56 20.10
N ASP A 334 -15.42 27.24 19.53
CA ASP A 334 -16.38 28.03 20.27
C ASP A 334 -17.22 27.13 21.20
N ASN A 335 -17.44 27.59 22.44
CA ASN A 335 -18.19 26.91 23.50
C ASN A 335 -17.48 25.75 24.23
N GLN A 336 -16.16 25.54 24.06
CA GLN A 336 -15.41 24.52 24.80
C GLN A 336 -14.72 25.06 26.07
N PRO A 337 -14.88 24.43 27.25
CA PRO A 337 -14.37 24.99 28.52
C PRO A 337 -12.83 24.89 28.68
N HIS A 338 -12.19 23.98 27.96
CA HIS A 338 -10.74 23.74 28.02
C HIS A 338 -9.97 24.50 26.91
N ILE A 339 -10.67 25.26 26.06
CA ILE A 339 -10.10 26.07 24.98
C ILE A 339 -10.30 27.56 25.29
N ARG A 340 -9.22 28.33 25.32
CA ARG A 340 -9.26 29.79 25.45
C ARG A 340 -9.15 30.42 24.08
N CYS A 341 -10.13 31.22 23.70
CA CYS A 341 -10.05 32.08 22.52
C CYS A 341 -9.44 33.44 22.92
N HIS A 342 -8.38 33.87 22.24
CA HIS A 342 -7.76 35.18 22.43
C HIS A 342 -7.67 35.90 21.08
N ASN A 343 -8.69 36.73 20.81
CA ASN A 343 -8.80 37.48 19.55
C ASN A 343 -7.73 38.55 19.45
N LEU A 344 -6.94 38.51 18.36
CA LEU A 344 -6.05 39.61 18.00
C LEU A 344 -6.86 40.74 17.35
N GLU A 345 -7.55 41.53 18.17
CA GLU A 345 -8.33 42.68 17.72
C GLU A 345 -7.45 43.88 17.32
N ILE A 346 -8.04 44.81 16.56
CA ILE A 346 -7.36 46.03 16.11
C ILE A 346 -7.49 47.08 17.22
N THR A 347 -6.55 47.04 18.14
CA THR A 347 -6.43 48.02 19.22
C THR A 347 -5.52 49.17 18.82
N ALA A 348 -5.57 50.28 19.56
CA ALA A 348 -4.60 51.38 19.42
C ALA A 348 -3.14 50.93 19.66
N GLU A 349 -2.93 49.76 20.26
CA GLU A 349 -1.61 49.16 20.49
C GLU A 349 -1.04 48.55 19.20
N ASN A 350 -1.86 47.94 18.33
CA ASN A 350 -1.38 47.43 17.03
C ASN A 350 -0.79 48.55 16.16
N SER A 351 -1.41 49.73 16.16
CA SER A 351 -0.87 50.90 15.43
C SER A 351 0.45 51.40 16.02
N LYS A 352 0.65 51.28 17.35
CA LYS A 352 1.94 51.58 17.99
C LYS A 352 3.00 50.56 17.59
N ASP A 353 2.66 49.27 17.55
CA ASP A 353 3.57 48.21 17.14
C ASP A 353 3.95 48.31 15.65
N VAL A 354 2.99 48.60 14.77
CA VAL A 354 3.27 48.87 13.34
C VAL A 354 4.18 50.09 13.19
N LYS A 355 3.98 51.15 13.98
CA LYS A 355 4.87 52.31 13.98
C LYS A 355 6.28 51.92 14.46
N ALA A 356 6.39 51.13 15.52
CA ALA A 356 7.69 50.66 16.03
C ALA A 356 8.41 49.77 15.01
N PHE A 357 7.68 48.87 14.34
CA PHE A 357 8.18 48.08 13.23
C PHE A 357 8.69 48.95 12.08
N LEU A 358 7.90 49.93 11.63
CA LEU A 358 8.33 50.88 10.60
C LEU A 358 9.59 51.64 11.03
N CYS A 359 9.65 52.18 12.25
CA CYS A 359 10.85 52.85 12.77
C CYS A 359 12.11 51.95 12.69
N HIS A 360 12.01 50.71 13.14
CA HIS A 360 13.12 49.77 13.12
C HIS A 360 13.55 49.43 11.67
N SER A 361 12.57 49.16 10.81
CA SER A 361 12.79 48.84 9.40
C SER A 361 13.41 50.01 8.62
N MET A 362 12.97 51.25 8.85
CA MET A 362 13.59 52.44 8.24
C MET A 362 15.03 52.62 8.70
N ALA A 363 15.31 52.40 10.00
CA ALA A 363 16.67 52.45 10.51
C ALA A 363 17.57 51.37 9.88
N LYS A 364 17.00 50.21 9.52
CA LYS A 364 17.71 49.16 8.76
C LYS A 364 18.04 49.63 7.34
N ILE A 365 17.11 50.28 6.64
CA ILE A 365 17.35 50.87 5.31
C ILE A 365 18.45 51.94 5.36
N VAL A 366 18.43 52.82 6.36
CA VAL A 366 19.49 53.83 6.57
C VAL A 366 20.85 53.16 6.78
N LYS A 367 20.89 52.04 7.53
CA LYS A 367 22.12 51.27 7.77
C LYS A 367 22.60 50.48 6.55
N SER A 368 21.71 49.96 5.70
CA SER A 368 22.08 49.20 4.49
C SER A 368 22.52 50.13 3.35
N LYS A 369 21.85 51.27 3.19
CA LYS A 369 22.10 52.25 2.11
C LYS A 369 22.91 53.46 2.58
N ARG A 370 24.02 53.21 3.31
CA ARG A 370 24.90 54.28 3.83
C ARG A 370 25.45 55.22 2.75
N HIS A 371 25.53 54.75 1.51
CA HIS A 371 26.02 55.52 0.36
C HIS A 371 25.08 56.67 -0.07
N LEU A 372 23.81 56.67 0.34
CA LEU A 372 22.83 57.70 0.01
C LEU A 372 22.78 58.88 0.99
N ALA A 373 23.63 58.89 2.03
CA ALA A 373 23.71 59.95 3.04
C ALA A 373 22.35 60.38 3.65
N LEU A 374 21.47 59.40 3.91
CA LEU A 374 20.17 59.62 4.56
C LEU A 374 20.37 60.11 6.01
N ASP A 375 19.48 60.99 6.48
CA ASP A 375 19.47 61.46 7.87
C ASP A 375 19.30 60.29 8.85
N ALA A 376 20.00 60.33 9.98
CA ALA A 376 19.87 59.34 11.05
C ALA A 376 18.45 59.27 11.63
N GLN A 377 17.65 60.33 11.48
CA GLN A 377 16.23 60.38 11.88
C GLN A 377 15.24 60.19 10.71
N TRP A 378 15.72 59.84 9.51
CA TRP A 378 14.85 59.61 8.35
C TRP A 378 13.86 58.46 8.61
N PRO A 379 12.56 58.60 8.24
CA PRO A 379 11.94 59.69 7.46
C PRO A 379 11.28 60.82 8.28
N GLY A 380 11.49 60.85 9.61
CA GLY A 380 10.87 61.81 10.52
C GLY A 380 9.49 61.41 11.07
N CYS A 381 9.16 61.90 12.27
CA CYS A 381 7.91 61.57 12.98
C CYS A 381 6.61 61.88 12.22
N PRO A 382 6.47 63.00 11.46
CA PRO A 382 5.25 63.29 10.71
C PRO A 382 4.96 62.26 9.61
N VAL A 383 5.98 61.88 8.85
CA VAL A 383 5.86 60.90 7.75
C VAL A 383 5.52 59.51 8.28
N LEU A 384 6.17 59.09 9.37
CA LEU A 384 5.84 57.83 10.05
C LEU A 384 4.37 57.78 10.51
N LYS A 385 3.81 58.91 10.96
CA LYS A 385 2.41 58.98 11.36
C LYS A 385 1.48 58.78 10.16
N VAL A 386 1.79 59.36 9.00
CA VAL A 386 1.03 59.16 7.75
C VAL A 386 1.08 57.69 7.32
N LEU A 387 2.27 57.08 7.27
CA LEU A 387 2.42 55.67 6.91
C LEU A 387 1.70 54.74 7.88
N THR A 388 1.73 55.05 9.18
CA THR A 388 1.01 54.25 10.20
C THR A 388 -0.51 54.34 9.98
N THR A 389 -1.02 55.50 9.57
CA THR A 389 -2.44 55.68 9.21
C THR A 389 -2.80 54.90 7.96
N HIS A 390 -1.98 54.97 6.89
CA HIS A 390 -2.19 54.18 5.67
C HIS A 390 -2.15 52.67 5.95
N ALA A 391 -1.24 52.20 6.80
CA ALA A 391 -1.16 50.79 7.19
C ALA A 391 -2.43 50.28 7.90
N GLY A 392 -3.19 51.16 8.58
CA GLY A 392 -4.47 50.80 9.21
C GLY A 392 -4.37 49.65 10.24
N GLY A 393 -3.18 49.42 10.81
CA GLY A 393 -2.89 48.32 11.74
C GLY A 393 -2.42 47.00 11.08
N LEU A 394 -2.23 46.96 9.75
CA LEU A 394 -1.79 45.77 9.01
C LEU A 394 -0.26 45.71 8.89
N PHE A 395 0.35 44.65 9.40
CA PHE A 395 1.80 44.44 9.26
C PHE A 395 2.19 44.09 7.83
N ILE A 396 1.33 43.43 7.05
CA ILE A 396 1.60 43.15 5.62
C ILE A 396 1.80 44.43 4.84
N TRP A 397 0.95 45.43 5.09
CA TRP A 397 1.07 46.72 4.41
C TRP A 397 2.41 47.36 4.75
N ALA A 398 2.78 47.37 6.04
CA ALA A 398 4.04 47.95 6.51
C ALA A 398 5.26 47.21 5.95
N ASP A 399 5.24 45.87 5.94
CA ASP A 399 6.32 45.03 5.40
C ASP A 399 6.48 45.19 3.88
N THR A 400 5.36 45.14 3.15
CA THR A 400 5.34 45.33 1.69
C THR A 400 5.83 46.73 1.30
N ALA A 401 5.40 47.77 2.03
CA ALA A 401 5.88 49.14 1.82
C ALA A 401 7.38 49.27 2.09
N VAL A 402 7.88 48.67 3.19
CA VAL A 402 9.31 48.66 3.52
C VAL A 402 10.12 47.95 2.43
N LYS A 403 9.70 46.77 1.99
CA LYS A 403 10.36 46.04 0.89
C LYS A 403 10.36 46.86 -0.40
N TYR A 404 9.22 47.49 -0.72
CA TYR A 404 9.13 48.42 -1.85
C TYR A 404 10.16 49.56 -1.74
N MET A 405 10.38 50.14 -0.56
CA MET A 405 11.41 51.19 -0.38
C MET A 405 12.83 50.63 -0.43
N ASP A 406 13.07 49.42 0.09
CA ASP A 406 14.39 48.78 0.11
C ASP A 406 14.82 48.28 -1.28
N ASP A 407 13.89 47.82 -2.11
CA ASP A 407 14.17 47.35 -3.48
C ASP A 407 14.51 48.49 -4.46
N GLY A 408 14.21 49.75 -4.11
CA GLY A 408 14.43 50.90 -4.99
C GLY A 408 15.83 51.50 -4.94
N ILE A 409 16.34 51.99 -6.06
CA ILE A 409 17.61 52.74 -6.12
C ILE A 409 17.54 54.00 -5.23
N ASN A 410 16.37 54.67 -5.20
CA ASN A 410 16.13 55.84 -4.35
C ASN A 410 14.93 55.62 -3.41
N PRO A 411 15.15 55.30 -2.11
CA PRO A 411 14.08 55.06 -1.16
C PRO A 411 13.25 56.32 -0.85
N VAL A 412 13.81 57.52 -1.04
CA VAL A 412 13.13 58.79 -0.77
C VAL A 412 12.02 59.05 -1.80
N GLN A 413 12.31 58.85 -3.09
CA GLN A 413 11.28 58.99 -4.14
C GLN A 413 10.14 57.97 -3.99
N ARG A 414 10.48 56.73 -3.61
CA ARG A 414 9.47 55.69 -3.36
C ARG A 414 8.61 56.03 -2.14
N LEU A 415 9.22 56.59 -1.09
CA LEU A 415 8.50 57.10 0.08
C LEU A 415 7.56 58.25 -0.29
N ASP A 416 8.02 59.24 -1.07
CA ASP A 416 7.17 60.36 -1.50
C ASP A 416 5.95 59.87 -2.29
N THR A 417 6.11 58.81 -3.09
CA THR A 417 5.00 58.19 -3.83
C THR A 417 3.95 57.58 -2.89
N LEU A 418 4.38 56.94 -1.80
CA LEU A 418 3.48 56.35 -0.79
C LEU A 418 2.80 57.40 0.10
N VAL A 419 3.46 58.54 0.33
CA VAL A 419 2.94 59.64 1.15
C VAL A 419 1.95 60.51 0.36
N ASN A 420 2.21 60.75 -0.92
CA ASN A 420 1.35 61.56 -1.80
C ASN A 420 0.16 60.77 -2.39
N GLY A 421 0.01 59.49 -2.04
CA GLY A 421 -1.14 58.67 -2.43
C GLY A 421 -2.47 59.16 -1.82
N VAL A 422 -3.58 58.74 -2.41
CA VAL A 422 -4.93 59.06 -1.91
C VAL A 422 -5.11 58.41 -0.53
N THR A 423 -5.70 59.14 0.43
CA THR A 423 -6.02 58.57 1.74
C THR A 423 -7.03 57.42 1.56
N PRO A 424 -6.73 56.19 2.03
CA PRO A 424 -7.59 55.03 1.82
C PRO A 424 -8.96 55.21 2.47
N LYS A 425 -10.02 54.72 1.81
CA LYS A 425 -11.38 54.72 2.39
C LYS A 425 -11.53 53.59 3.41
N ASP A 426 -11.01 52.42 3.07
CA ASP A 426 -11.06 51.18 3.85
C ASP A 426 -9.71 50.43 3.82
N ARG A 427 -9.55 49.42 4.67
CA ARG A 427 -8.29 48.66 4.77
C ARG A 427 -7.94 47.85 3.51
N VAL A 428 -8.96 47.26 2.87
CA VAL A 428 -8.80 46.52 1.61
C VAL A 428 -8.41 47.48 0.48
N ASP A 429 -8.95 48.69 0.49
CA ASP A 429 -8.59 49.77 -0.43
C ASP A 429 -7.13 50.22 -0.20
N SER A 430 -6.67 50.31 1.06
CA SER A 430 -5.27 50.64 1.37
C SER A 430 -4.26 49.61 0.84
N LEU A 431 -4.55 48.31 1.00
CA LEU A 431 -3.71 47.24 0.43
C LEU A 431 -3.75 47.24 -1.10
N SER A 432 -4.94 47.43 -1.68
CA SER A 432 -5.11 47.51 -3.14
C SER A 432 -4.33 48.68 -3.74
N GLN A 433 -4.37 49.85 -3.12
CA GLN A 433 -3.60 51.03 -3.53
C GLN A 433 -2.09 50.80 -3.42
N LEU A 434 -1.63 50.11 -2.37
CA LEU A 434 -0.22 49.73 -2.24
C LEU A 434 0.20 48.79 -3.37
N TYR A 435 -0.57 47.74 -3.66
CA TYR A 435 -0.28 46.82 -4.76
C TYR A 435 -0.26 47.53 -6.12
N THR A 436 -1.24 48.40 -6.39
CA THR A 436 -1.25 49.23 -7.60
C THR A 436 0.00 50.12 -7.70
N THR A 437 0.45 50.70 -6.58
CA THR A 437 1.68 51.51 -6.54
C THR A 437 2.93 50.68 -6.82
N VAL A 438 3.03 49.47 -6.23
CA VAL A 438 4.14 48.54 -6.49
C VAL A 438 4.14 48.11 -7.97
N LEU A 439 2.98 47.80 -8.53
CA LEU A 439 2.85 47.43 -9.95
C LEU A 439 3.29 48.58 -10.87
N HIS A 440 2.79 49.80 -10.66
CA HIS A 440 3.17 50.95 -11.50
C HIS A 440 4.65 51.35 -11.40
N ALA A 441 5.36 50.95 -10.34
CA ALA A 441 6.76 51.29 -10.17
C ALA A 441 7.69 50.71 -11.24
N CYS A 442 7.27 49.67 -11.97
CA CYS A 442 8.06 49.14 -13.09
C CYS A 442 8.03 50.05 -14.33
N GLN A 443 7.05 50.96 -14.45
CA GLN A 443 6.88 51.92 -15.56
C GLN A 443 6.93 51.30 -16.97
N LYS A 444 6.51 50.03 -17.12
CA LYS A 444 6.58 49.25 -18.38
C LYS A 444 5.22 48.76 -18.87
N TRP A 445 4.12 49.25 -18.30
CA TRP A 445 2.77 48.82 -18.66
C TRP A 445 2.29 49.33 -20.03
N ASP A 446 3.05 50.22 -20.67
CA ASP A 446 2.80 50.68 -22.04
C ASP A 446 3.31 49.67 -23.09
N ASP A 447 4.10 48.67 -22.68
CA ASP A 447 4.64 47.62 -23.54
C ASP A 447 3.72 46.37 -23.51
N GLU A 448 3.09 46.06 -24.64
CA GLU A 448 2.20 44.91 -24.77
C GLU A 448 2.93 43.57 -24.56
N GLU A 449 4.20 43.45 -24.97
CA GLU A 449 4.98 42.23 -24.76
C GLU A 449 5.24 42.01 -23.27
N PHE A 450 5.55 43.08 -22.54
CA PHE A 450 5.71 43.04 -21.09
C PHE A 450 4.42 42.62 -20.38
N CYS A 451 3.28 43.22 -20.76
CA CYS A 451 1.98 42.90 -20.17
C CYS A 451 1.59 41.42 -20.42
N SER A 452 1.81 40.93 -21.65
CA SER A 452 1.55 39.53 -21.99
C SER A 452 2.47 38.58 -21.20
N ALA A 453 3.76 38.88 -21.12
CA ALA A 453 4.73 38.07 -20.37
C ALA A 453 4.41 38.08 -18.86
N PHE A 454 4.02 39.22 -18.30
CA PHE A 454 3.58 39.34 -16.91
C PHE A 454 2.38 38.43 -16.63
N CYS A 455 1.33 38.54 -17.43
CA CYS A 455 0.11 37.74 -17.25
C CYS A 455 0.40 36.24 -17.35
N LYS A 456 1.23 35.80 -18.31
CA LYS A 456 1.64 34.39 -18.43
C LYS A 456 2.41 33.91 -17.21
N LEU A 457 3.42 34.67 -16.76
CA LEU A 457 4.27 34.28 -15.63
C LEU A 457 3.49 34.27 -14.31
N PHE A 458 2.82 35.38 -13.97
CA PHE A 458 2.04 35.45 -12.74
C PHE A 458 0.84 34.53 -12.78
N GLY A 459 0.21 34.35 -13.93
CA GLY A 459 -0.86 33.38 -14.10
C GLY A 459 -0.41 31.94 -13.84
N ALA A 460 0.79 31.57 -14.29
CA ALA A 460 1.41 30.28 -13.97
C ALA A 460 1.73 30.16 -12.47
N ILE A 461 2.33 31.19 -11.86
CA ILE A 461 2.63 31.21 -10.41
C ILE A 461 1.35 31.04 -9.56
N LEU A 462 0.25 31.68 -9.96
CA LEU A 462 -1.02 31.64 -9.25
C LEU A 462 -1.74 30.29 -9.35
N VAL A 463 -1.58 29.61 -10.49
CA VAL A 463 -2.30 28.36 -10.80
C VAL A 463 -1.48 27.12 -10.44
N ALA A 464 -0.16 27.25 -10.34
CA ALA A 464 0.74 26.14 -10.07
C ALA A 464 0.36 25.41 -8.77
N ARG A 465 0.29 24.07 -8.82
CA ARG A 465 -0.04 23.22 -7.66
C ARG A 465 1.13 23.07 -6.69
N LEU A 466 2.34 23.30 -7.18
CA LEU A 466 3.58 23.37 -6.44
C LEU A 466 4.38 24.57 -6.96
N PRO A 467 5.10 25.29 -6.10
CA PRO A 467 5.86 26.45 -6.51
C PRO A 467 7.10 26.04 -7.28
N LEU A 468 7.41 26.80 -8.33
CA LEU A 468 8.45 26.46 -9.30
C LEU A 468 9.55 27.52 -9.32
N PRO A 469 10.81 27.13 -9.56
CA PRO A 469 11.90 28.07 -9.72
C PRO A 469 11.79 28.86 -11.04
N PRO A 470 12.37 30.06 -11.13
CA PRO A 470 12.28 30.89 -12.34
C PRO A 470 12.87 30.21 -13.58
N SER A 471 13.89 29.36 -13.41
CA SER A 471 14.44 28.55 -14.51
C SER A 471 13.43 27.53 -15.05
N ALA A 472 12.68 26.87 -14.17
CA ALA A 472 11.62 25.94 -14.56
C ALA A 472 10.43 26.67 -15.20
N MET A 473 10.11 27.86 -14.71
CA MET A 473 9.09 28.74 -15.31
C MET A 473 9.50 29.18 -16.72
N ASP A 474 10.77 29.54 -16.94
CA ASP A 474 11.27 29.89 -18.28
C ASP A 474 11.10 28.71 -19.25
N SER A 475 11.50 27.50 -18.84
CA SER A 475 11.33 26.29 -19.65
C SER A 475 9.87 25.95 -19.92
N LEU A 476 9.01 26.02 -18.91
CA LEU A 476 7.59 25.66 -19.02
C LEU A 476 6.81 26.65 -19.90
N LEU A 477 7.06 27.95 -19.75
CA LEU A 477 6.36 29.01 -20.49
C LEU A 477 7.00 29.31 -21.85
N GLY A 478 8.15 28.70 -22.16
CA GLY A 478 8.90 28.93 -23.39
C GLY A 478 9.58 30.30 -23.44
N PHE A 479 9.95 30.87 -22.30
CA PHE A 479 10.68 32.14 -22.25
C PHE A 479 12.19 31.96 -22.46
N PRO A 480 12.89 33.01 -22.94
CA PRO A 480 14.35 33.03 -22.95
C PRO A 480 14.93 32.84 -21.54
N PRO A 481 16.13 32.23 -21.41
CA PRO A 481 16.72 31.97 -20.11
C PRO A 481 16.94 33.27 -19.32
N ASN A 482 16.53 33.26 -18.04
CA ASN A 482 16.57 34.36 -17.08
C ASN A 482 15.47 35.43 -17.24
N TRP A 483 14.52 35.26 -18.16
CA TRP A 483 13.44 36.24 -18.33
C TRP A 483 12.52 36.27 -17.10
N SER A 484 12.11 35.11 -16.60
CA SER A 484 11.30 35.00 -15.38
C SER A 484 12.03 35.58 -14.18
N LEU A 485 13.35 35.37 -14.06
CA LEU A 485 14.16 35.94 -12.99
C LEU A 485 14.22 37.48 -13.07
N GLN A 486 14.36 38.03 -14.28
CA GLN A 486 14.32 39.49 -14.48
C GLN A 486 12.93 40.04 -14.13
N MET A 487 11.86 39.38 -14.58
CA MET A 487 10.48 39.80 -14.29
C MET A 487 10.20 39.78 -12.79
N THR A 488 10.54 38.70 -12.11
CA THR A 488 10.30 38.54 -10.66
C THR A 488 11.17 39.49 -9.83
N SER A 489 12.33 39.91 -10.35
CA SER A 489 13.18 40.93 -9.71
C SER A 489 12.50 42.28 -9.53
N TYR A 490 11.58 42.67 -10.43
CA TYR A 490 10.81 43.91 -10.28
C TYR A 490 9.78 43.85 -9.14
N PHE A 491 9.35 42.65 -8.76
CA PHE A 491 8.24 42.40 -7.85
C PHE A 491 8.67 41.70 -6.55
N ARG A 492 9.94 41.83 -6.16
CA ARG A 492 10.49 41.29 -4.88
C ARG A 492 9.73 41.77 -3.64
N ALA A 493 9.07 42.92 -3.72
CA ALA A 493 8.22 43.41 -2.65
C ALA A 493 6.98 42.52 -2.37
N VAL A 494 6.53 41.73 -3.37
CA VAL A 494 5.33 40.87 -3.29
C VAL A 494 5.62 39.39 -3.59
N LEU A 495 6.87 39.05 -3.94
CA LEU A 495 7.34 37.68 -4.18
C LEU A 495 8.45 37.29 -3.19
N ILE A 496 8.44 36.04 -2.71
CA ILE A 496 9.54 35.43 -1.96
C ILE A 496 10.16 34.33 -2.81
N GLU A 497 11.49 34.28 -2.80
CA GLU A 497 12.27 33.16 -3.32
C GLU A 497 12.62 32.23 -2.15
N GLU A 498 12.17 30.98 -2.23
CA GLU A 498 12.47 29.95 -1.24
C GLU A 498 13.95 29.51 -1.32
N PRO A 499 14.51 28.86 -0.28
CA PRO A 499 15.87 28.31 -0.34
C PRO A 499 16.09 27.32 -1.50
N THR A 500 15.00 26.68 -1.97
CA THR A 500 14.95 25.79 -3.14
C THR A 500 15.02 26.54 -4.47
N GLY A 501 14.98 27.88 -4.46
CA GLY A 501 14.89 28.75 -5.63
C GLY A 501 13.46 28.92 -6.18
N ALA A 502 12.45 28.28 -5.57
CA ALA A 502 11.06 28.39 -5.99
C ALA A 502 10.47 29.77 -5.67
N ILE A 503 9.67 30.32 -6.59
CA ILE A 503 9.02 31.63 -6.40
C ILE A 503 7.62 31.44 -5.85
N ARG A 504 7.28 32.22 -4.83
CA ARG A 504 5.93 32.30 -4.25
C ARG A 504 5.46 33.72 -4.10
N ILE A 505 4.14 33.87 -4.10
CA ILE A 505 3.50 35.11 -3.68
C ILE A 505 3.56 35.21 -2.16
N ILE A 506 4.00 36.36 -1.65
CA ILE A 506 4.20 36.57 -0.21
C ILE A 506 2.90 36.45 0.58
N HIS A 507 1.80 36.92 -0.01
CA HIS A 507 0.55 36.99 0.71
C HIS A 507 -0.68 36.69 -0.18
N PRO A 508 -1.62 35.84 0.28
CA PRO A 508 -2.84 35.52 -0.46
C PRO A 508 -3.70 36.72 -0.87
N SER A 509 -3.67 37.85 -0.14
CA SER A 509 -4.41 39.05 -0.58
C SER A 509 -3.91 39.64 -1.89
N PHE A 510 -2.68 39.34 -2.31
CA PHE A 510 -2.19 39.74 -3.63
C PHE A 510 -2.79 38.83 -4.73
N TYR A 511 -2.98 37.54 -4.45
CA TYR A 511 -3.75 36.64 -5.31
C TYR A 511 -5.19 37.16 -5.50
N ASP A 512 -5.86 37.52 -4.40
CA ASP A 512 -7.24 38.03 -4.44
C ASP A 512 -7.32 39.36 -5.22
N PHE A 513 -6.30 40.21 -5.10
CA PHE A 513 -6.21 41.46 -5.85
C PHE A 513 -6.08 41.23 -7.36
N LEU A 514 -5.17 40.36 -7.80
CA LEU A 514 -4.93 40.08 -9.23
C LEU A 514 -6.11 39.36 -9.92
N THR A 515 -6.87 38.56 -9.16
CA THR A 515 -8.00 37.77 -9.66
C THR A 515 -9.37 38.45 -9.47
N GLY A 516 -9.41 39.58 -8.76
CA GLY A 516 -10.65 40.30 -8.45
C GLY A 516 -11.32 40.91 -9.68
N GLN A 517 -12.65 40.76 -9.81
CA GLN A 517 -13.42 41.30 -10.94
C GLN A 517 -13.33 42.83 -11.08
N GLY A 518 -13.05 43.55 -9.99
CA GLY A 518 -12.83 45.00 -10.02
C GLY A 518 -11.58 45.43 -10.79
N GLN A 519 -10.65 44.51 -11.06
CA GLN A 519 -9.43 44.74 -11.83
C GLN A 519 -9.57 44.33 -13.30
N ALA A 520 -10.72 43.81 -13.75
CA ALA A 520 -10.87 43.21 -15.09
C ALA A 520 -10.51 44.12 -16.28
N SER A 521 -10.50 45.45 -16.10
CA SER A 521 -10.09 46.45 -17.09
C SER A 521 -8.62 46.85 -17.02
N SER A 522 -7.87 46.32 -16.05
CA SER A 522 -6.46 46.65 -15.79
C SER A 522 -5.50 45.67 -16.46
N PRO A 523 -4.29 46.09 -16.87
CA PRO A 523 -3.38 45.26 -17.67
C PRO A 523 -2.75 44.09 -16.89
N TRP A 524 -2.84 44.09 -15.57
CA TRP A 524 -2.34 43.03 -14.67
C TRP A 524 -3.43 42.05 -14.19
N TYR A 525 -4.64 42.12 -14.74
CA TYR A 525 -5.72 41.20 -14.35
C TYR A 525 -5.48 39.78 -14.84
N ILE A 526 -5.69 38.80 -13.95
CA ILE A 526 -5.44 37.39 -14.25
C ILE A 526 -6.69 36.57 -14.01
N ASN A 527 -7.18 35.93 -15.08
CA ASN A 527 -8.22 34.93 -14.98
C ASN A 527 -7.60 33.56 -14.65
N ALA A 528 -7.72 33.11 -13.40
CA ALA A 528 -7.16 31.83 -12.94
C ALA A 528 -7.72 30.60 -13.69
N LYS A 529 -8.97 30.62 -14.15
CA LYS A 529 -9.56 29.51 -14.92
C LYS A 529 -8.92 29.39 -16.30
N LEU A 530 -8.73 30.53 -16.97
CA LEU A 530 -8.07 30.60 -18.27
C LEU A 530 -6.60 30.17 -18.19
N HIS A 531 -5.90 30.57 -17.12
CA HIS A 531 -4.50 30.19 -16.93
C HIS A 531 -4.32 28.72 -16.54
N ASN A 532 -5.32 28.03 -15.96
CA ASN A 532 -5.31 26.56 -15.86
C ASN A 532 -5.28 25.90 -17.25
N LYS A 533 -6.01 26.45 -18.23
CA LYS A 533 -5.97 25.96 -19.61
C LYS A 533 -4.60 26.17 -20.24
N TYR A 534 -4.01 27.36 -20.10
CA TYR A 534 -2.66 27.60 -20.60
C TYR A 534 -1.62 26.73 -19.92
N MET A 535 -1.71 26.54 -18.60
CA MET A 535 -0.80 25.66 -17.86
C MET A 535 -0.87 24.21 -18.35
N ALA A 536 -2.08 23.71 -18.67
CA ALA A 536 -2.25 22.39 -19.25
C ALA A 536 -1.52 22.27 -20.61
N PHE A 537 -1.70 23.23 -21.53
CA PHE A 537 -0.97 23.25 -22.80
C PHE A 537 0.54 23.31 -22.60
N HIS A 538 1.02 24.22 -21.77
CA HIS A 538 2.45 24.35 -21.47
C HIS A 538 3.07 23.06 -20.91
N CYS A 539 2.36 22.36 -20.02
CA CYS A 539 2.82 21.07 -19.51
C CYS A 539 2.87 20.00 -20.62
N VAL A 540 1.80 19.88 -21.40
CA VAL A 540 1.71 18.90 -22.49
C VAL A 540 2.77 19.14 -23.57
N ASP A 541 2.97 20.39 -23.98
CA ASP A 541 3.96 20.78 -24.98
C ASP A 541 5.40 20.54 -24.47
N LEU A 542 5.69 20.91 -23.22
CA LEU A 542 7.01 20.68 -22.61
C LEU A 542 7.34 19.19 -22.55
N LEU A 543 6.38 18.37 -22.10
CA LEU A 543 6.55 16.92 -22.04
C LEU A 543 6.72 16.33 -23.43
N GLY A 544 5.93 16.77 -24.41
CA GLY A 544 6.05 16.31 -25.80
C GLY A 544 7.40 16.64 -26.46
N LEU A 545 8.06 17.74 -26.04
CA LEU A 545 9.38 18.14 -26.56
C LEU A 545 10.55 17.41 -25.89
N LEU A 546 10.45 17.17 -24.58
CA LEU A 546 11.55 16.68 -23.75
C LEU A 546 11.53 15.17 -23.52
N LEU A 547 10.35 14.56 -23.39
CA LEU A 547 10.23 13.13 -23.13
C LEU A 547 10.66 12.31 -24.35
N LYS A 548 11.58 11.37 -24.13
CA LYS A 548 12.12 10.46 -25.15
C LYS A 548 12.40 9.11 -24.51
N GLU A 549 12.42 8.07 -25.35
CA GLU A 549 12.73 6.70 -24.94
C GLU A 549 14.10 6.64 -24.27
N ASN A 550 14.15 6.11 -23.05
CA ASN A 550 15.37 5.96 -22.27
C ASN A 550 16.11 7.30 -22.09
N MET A 551 15.42 8.29 -21.52
CA MET A 551 15.87 9.68 -21.43
C MET A 551 17.27 9.86 -20.82
N PHE A 552 17.64 8.97 -19.89
CA PHE A 552 18.92 9.01 -19.19
C PHE A 552 19.94 7.96 -19.64
N GLY A 553 19.68 7.24 -20.75
CA GLY A 553 20.60 6.20 -21.23
C GLY A 553 20.84 5.10 -20.20
N LEU A 554 19.79 4.75 -19.44
CA LEU A 554 19.82 3.72 -18.41
C LEU A 554 20.13 2.36 -19.03
N VAL A 555 20.84 1.53 -18.26
CA VAL A 555 21.17 0.15 -18.60
C VAL A 555 20.70 -0.73 -17.46
N HIS A 556 20.03 -1.85 -17.77
CA HIS A 556 19.71 -2.88 -16.78
C HIS A 556 21.01 -3.42 -16.18
N THR A 557 21.38 -2.92 -15.01
CA THR A 557 22.56 -3.38 -14.27
C THR A 557 22.12 -4.10 -13.00
N LEU A 558 22.84 -5.17 -12.64
CA LEU A 558 22.56 -6.01 -11.46
C LEU A 558 22.76 -5.29 -10.12
N LYS A 559 23.28 -4.05 -10.14
CA LYS A 559 23.46 -3.21 -8.96
C LYS A 559 22.58 -1.97 -9.12
N PRO A 560 21.75 -1.61 -8.12
CA PRO A 560 20.95 -0.39 -8.20
C PRO A 560 21.89 0.81 -8.27
N ALA A 561 22.04 1.39 -9.46
CA ALA A 561 22.66 2.70 -9.60
C ALA A 561 21.75 3.76 -8.96
N PRO A 562 22.30 4.85 -8.40
CA PRO A 562 21.49 5.97 -7.96
C PRO A 562 20.67 6.49 -9.15
N MET A 563 19.35 6.45 -9.02
CA MET A 563 18.43 6.90 -10.07
C MET A 563 18.64 8.40 -10.34
N PRO A 564 18.68 8.83 -11.60
CA PRO A 564 18.76 10.25 -11.94
C PRO A 564 17.47 10.96 -11.48
N SER A 565 17.59 12.20 -11.01
CA SER A 565 16.44 13.05 -10.70
C SER A 565 15.99 13.81 -11.95
N LEU A 566 14.68 13.86 -12.21
CA LEU A 566 14.11 14.76 -13.20
C LEU A 566 14.38 16.22 -12.82
N SER A 567 14.50 17.10 -13.82
CA SER A 567 14.49 18.54 -13.58
C SER A 567 13.12 18.97 -13.02
N SER A 568 13.09 20.07 -12.26
CA SER A 568 11.89 20.50 -11.52
C SER A 568 10.69 20.81 -12.42
N ASP A 569 10.94 21.33 -13.63
CA ASP A 569 9.94 21.57 -14.68
C ASP A 569 9.33 20.25 -15.21
N LEU A 570 10.16 19.27 -15.55
CA LEU A 570 9.73 17.95 -16.03
C LEU A 570 8.96 17.17 -14.96
N ALA A 571 9.46 17.17 -13.72
CA ALA A 571 8.82 16.51 -12.60
C ALA A 571 7.41 17.10 -12.34
N TYR A 572 7.31 18.43 -12.36
CA TYR A 572 6.03 19.12 -12.19
C TYR A 572 5.06 18.80 -13.32
N ALA A 573 5.50 18.98 -14.57
CA ALA A 573 4.65 18.75 -15.74
C ALA A 573 4.15 17.30 -15.75
N SER A 574 5.01 16.32 -15.44
CA SER A 574 4.66 14.90 -15.41
C SER A 574 3.58 14.56 -14.36
N LEU A 575 3.59 15.25 -13.22
CA LEU A 575 2.66 14.99 -12.12
C LEU A 575 1.31 15.70 -12.28
N PHE A 576 1.31 16.95 -12.77
CA PHE A 576 0.13 17.83 -12.66
C PHE A 576 -0.57 18.16 -13.98
N TRP A 577 -0.05 17.74 -15.14
CA TRP A 577 -0.69 18.06 -16.43
C TRP A 577 -2.16 17.60 -16.48
N ILE A 578 -2.46 16.38 -16.01
CA ILE A 578 -3.84 15.85 -15.93
C ILE A 578 -4.69 16.69 -14.97
N SER A 579 -4.15 17.03 -13.79
CA SER A 579 -4.87 17.84 -12.81
C SER A 579 -5.20 19.24 -13.34
N HIS A 580 -4.35 19.82 -14.19
CA HIS A 580 -4.64 21.08 -14.87
C HIS A 580 -5.70 20.91 -15.96
N VAL A 581 -5.62 19.85 -16.78
CA VAL A 581 -6.65 19.50 -17.79
C VAL A 581 -8.02 19.40 -17.12
N CYS A 582 -8.14 18.62 -16.04
CA CYS A 582 -9.40 18.43 -15.34
C CYS A 582 -9.92 19.69 -14.62
N ALA A 583 -9.06 20.69 -14.36
CA ALA A 583 -9.45 21.96 -13.75
C ALA A 583 -9.89 23.03 -14.77
N THR A 584 -9.78 22.75 -16.08
CA THR A 584 -10.16 23.69 -17.13
C THR A 584 -11.68 23.74 -17.35
N ALA A 585 -12.18 24.93 -17.74
CA ALA A 585 -13.57 25.14 -18.16
C ALA A 585 -13.60 26.05 -19.39
N GLY A 586 -14.42 25.74 -20.40
CA GLY A 586 -14.59 26.57 -21.61
C GLY A 586 -14.52 25.78 -22.91
N GLU A 587 -13.84 26.32 -23.94
CA GLU A 587 -13.55 25.59 -25.18
C GLU A 587 -12.51 24.49 -24.93
N LEU A 588 -12.92 23.23 -25.04
CA LEU A 588 -12.11 22.06 -24.65
C LEU A 588 -11.62 21.21 -25.82
N GLU A 589 -12.17 21.38 -27.03
CA GLU A 589 -11.82 20.55 -28.20
C GLU A 589 -10.34 20.65 -28.56
N SER A 590 -9.78 21.87 -28.63
CA SER A 590 -8.36 22.06 -28.94
C SER A 590 -7.40 21.50 -27.88
N LEU A 591 -7.86 21.43 -26.62
CA LEU A 591 -7.09 20.80 -25.55
C LEU A 591 -7.16 19.27 -25.66
N GLY A 592 -8.33 18.72 -26.00
CA GLY A 592 -8.50 17.30 -26.29
C GLY A 592 -7.57 16.81 -27.41
N ASP A 593 -7.45 17.57 -28.49
CA ASP A 593 -6.54 17.25 -29.60
C ASP A 593 -5.06 17.26 -29.17
N ALA A 594 -4.64 18.25 -28.39
CA ALA A 594 -3.27 18.31 -27.88
C ALA A 594 -2.96 17.14 -26.92
N VAL A 595 -3.89 16.80 -26.03
CA VAL A 595 -3.76 15.65 -25.13
C VAL A 595 -3.72 14.33 -25.92
N TYR A 596 -4.53 14.19 -26.98
CA TYR A 596 -4.48 13.01 -27.84
C TYR A 596 -3.13 12.86 -28.53
N GLN A 597 -2.60 13.93 -29.14
CA GLN A 597 -1.27 13.91 -29.78
C GLN A 597 -0.17 13.56 -28.79
N PHE A 598 -0.25 14.10 -27.57
CA PHE A 598 0.68 13.77 -26.50
C PHE A 598 0.57 12.31 -26.06
N MET A 599 -0.62 11.80 -25.76
CA MET A 599 -0.80 10.40 -25.36
C MET A 599 -0.35 9.44 -26.46
N HIS A 600 -0.62 9.76 -27.73
CA HIS A 600 -0.23 8.94 -28.87
C HIS A 600 1.30 8.90 -29.09
N THR A 601 2.04 9.94 -28.69
CA THR A 601 3.49 10.02 -28.92
C THR A 601 4.32 9.72 -27.67
N CYS A 602 3.79 10.02 -26.49
CA CYS A 602 4.55 10.12 -25.26
C CYS A 602 3.99 9.34 -24.07
N ALA A 603 2.89 8.59 -24.19
CA ALA A 603 2.31 7.87 -23.05
C ALA A 603 3.32 6.95 -22.34
N LEU A 604 4.11 6.16 -23.07
CA LEU A 604 5.14 5.29 -22.46
C LEU A 604 6.30 6.10 -21.84
N HIS A 605 6.72 7.18 -22.51
CA HIS A 605 7.77 8.06 -22.01
C HIS A 605 7.34 8.78 -20.72
N TRP A 606 6.05 9.09 -20.60
CA TRP A 606 5.47 9.63 -19.38
C TRP A 606 5.47 8.59 -18.25
N LEU A 607 5.15 7.32 -18.52
CA LEU A 607 5.26 6.26 -17.52
C LEU A 607 6.71 6.03 -17.07
N GLU A 608 7.69 6.13 -17.98
CA GLU A 608 9.11 6.12 -17.64
C GLU A 608 9.44 7.26 -16.66
N ALA A 609 9.03 8.49 -16.97
CA ALA A 609 9.23 9.67 -16.11
C ALA A 609 8.57 9.49 -14.73
N MET A 610 7.35 8.96 -14.67
CA MET A 610 6.63 8.66 -13.43
C MET A 610 7.33 7.59 -12.58
N CYS A 611 8.00 6.63 -13.21
CA CYS A 611 8.84 5.65 -12.50
C CYS A 611 10.12 6.28 -11.95
N ILE A 612 10.78 7.15 -12.73
CA ILE A 612 11.97 7.87 -12.29
C ILE A 612 11.67 8.79 -11.10
N SER A 613 10.50 9.45 -11.08
CA SER A 613 10.04 10.26 -9.96
C SER A 613 9.53 9.45 -8.76
N LYS A 614 9.44 8.11 -8.86
CA LYS A 614 8.87 7.18 -7.87
C LYS A 614 7.38 7.41 -7.58
N GLU A 615 6.66 7.95 -8.55
CA GLU A 615 5.24 8.32 -8.41
C GLU A 615 4.33 7.47 -9.32
N THR A 616 4.79 6.31 -9.78
CA THR A 616 4.04 5.38 -10.66
C THR A 616 2.64 5.06 -10.14
N ARG A 617 2.48 4.95 -8.81
CA ARG A 617 1.17 4.66 -8.20
C ARG A 617 0.14 5.77 -8.38
N LYS A 618 0.58 7.03 -8.53
CA LYS A 618 -0.29 8.17 -8.84
C LYS A 618 -0.76 8.17 -10.29
N ALA A 619 -0.07 7.48 -11.20
CA ALA A 619 -0.43 7.45 -12.63
C ALA A 619 -1.81 6.82 -12.89
N LEU A 620 -2.17 5.75 -12.18
CA LEU A 620 -3.46 5.06 -12.33
C LEU A 620 -4.67 5.95 -11.95
N PRO A 621 -4.72 6.55 -10.74
CA PRO A 621 -5.78 7.49 -10.39
C PRO A 621 -5.88 8.69 -11.34
N LEU A 622 -4.73 9.24 -11.77
CA LEU A 622 -4.71 10.37 -12.70
C LEU A 622 -5.30 9.99 -14.07
N LEU A 623 -4.90 8.85 -14.64
CA LEU A 623 -5.48 8.38 -15.91
C LEU A 623 -6.99 8.13 -15.80
N HIS A 624 -7.47 7.64 -14.65
CA HIS A 624 -8.89 7.45 -14.44
C HIS A 624 -9.65 8.78 -14.29
N GLN A 625 -9.04 9.76 -13.62
CA GLN A 625 -9.58 11.12 -13.56
C GLN A 625 -9.67 11.74 -14.96
N LEU A 626 -8.67 11.50 -15.82
CA LEU A 626 -8.68 11.92 -17.21
C LEU A 626 -9.78 11.21 -18.01
N GLU A 627 -9.93 9.89 -17.86
CA GLU A 627 -10.97 9.08 -18.51
C GLU A 627 -12.38 9.61 -18.18
N SER A 628 -12.67 9.83 -16.89
CA SER A 628 -13.96 10.40 -16.44
C SER A 628 -14.16 11.81 -16.97
N TRP A 629 -13.12 12.65 -16.95
CA TRP A 629 -13.22 14.01 -17.48
C TRP A 629 -13.52 14.05 -18.99
N ILE A 630 -12.91 13.14 -19.78
CA ILE A 630 -13.18 13.00 -21.22
C ILE A 630 -14.63 12.57 -21.47
N GLN A 631 -15.17 11.63 -20.68
CA GLN A 631 -16.56 11.21 -20.80
C GLN A 631 -17.53 12.36 -20.55
N ASP A 632 -17.28 13.16 -19.51
CA ASP A 632 -18.18 14.24 -19.10
C ASP A 632 -18.10 15.47 -20.03
N HIS A 633 -16.90 15.80 -20.53
CA HIS A 633 -16.64 17.08 -21.21
C HIS A 633 -16.33 16.96 -22.71
N LEU A 634 -15.87 15.80 -23.19
CA LEU A 634 -15.44 15.56 -24.58
C LEU A 634 -16.02 14.25 -25.17
N PRO A 635 -17.36 14.06 -25.18
CA PRO A 635 -17.97 12.82 -25.63
C PRO A 635 -17.71 12.50 -27.12
N ASN A 636 -17.33 13.50 -27.92
CA ASN A 636 -17.03 13.34 -29.35
C ASN A 636 -15.62 12.80 -29.62
N HIS A 637 -14.70 12.83 -28.65
CA HIS A 637 -13.31 12.36 -28.82
C HIS A 637 -13.15 10.86 -28.45
N THR A 638 -13.80 9.99 -29.22
CA THR A 638 -13.77 8.54 -28.98
C THR A 638 -12.35 7.95 -29.03
N HIS A 639 -11.51 8.40 -29.96
CA HIS A 639 -10.13 7.92 -30.09
C HIS A 639 -9.24 8.22 -28.86
N LEU A 640 -9.42 9.41 -28.26
CA LEU A 640 -8.71 9.77 -27.04
C LEU A 640 -9.20 8.92 -25.86
N TYR A 641 -10.51 8.76 -25.74
CA TYR A 641 -11.10 7.91 -24.73
C TYR A 641 -10.58 6.46 -24.83
N ASP A 642 -10.59 5.89 -26.02
CA ASP A 642 -10.12 4.51 -26.25
C ASP A 642 -8.65 4.35 -25.90
N LEU A 643 -7.80 5.31 -26.27
CA LEU A 643 -6.37 5.29 -25.96
C LEU A 643 -6.09 5.43 -24.45
N VAL A 644 -6.80 6.31 -23.76
CA VAL A 644 -6.67 6.49 -22.30
C VAL A 644 -7.20 5.25 -21.56
N SER A 645 -8.32 4.68 -22.00
CA SER A 645 -8.89 3.45 -21.43
C SER A 645 -7.97 2.24 -21.63
N ASP A 646 -7.32 2.14 -22.80
CA ASP A 646 -6.33 1.11 -23.08
C ASP A 646 -5.03 1.31 -22.28
N SER A 647 -4.58 2.57 -22.11
CA SER A 647 -3.46 2.94 -21.24
C SER A 647 -3.72 2.56 -19.78
N LEU A 648 -4.96 2.71 -19.30
CA LEU A 648 -5.38 2.28 -17.97
C LEU A 648 -5.25 0.76 -17.81
N LYS A 649 -5.74 -0.02 -18.78
CA LYS A 649 -5.62 -1.50 -18.77
C LYS A 649 -4.14 -1.91 -18.74
N PHE A 650 -3.32 -1.27 -19.56
CA PHE A 650 -1.87 -1.49 -19.61
C PHE A 650 -1.21 -1.21 -18.25
N CYS A 651 -1.48 -0.05 -17.65
CA CYS A 651 -0.91 0.32 -16.35
C CYS A 651 -1.38 -0.59 -15.22
N ARG A 652 -2.66 -1.02 -15.23
CA ARG A 652 -3.20 -1.94 -14.20
C ARG A 652 -2.50 -3.29 -14.29
N TYR A 653 -2.44 -3.87 -15.48
CA TYR A 653 -1.86 -5.20 -15.71
C TYR A 653 -0.36 -5.25 -15.38
N PHE A 654 0.41 -4.23 -15.76
CA PHE A 654 1.86 -4.19 -15.57
C PHE A 654 2.33 -3.35 -14.38
N SER A 655 1.43 -2.91 -13.49
CA SER A 655 1.72 -2.01 -12.36
C SER A 655 2.97 -2.43 -11.55
N ASN A 656 3.02 -3.69 -11.11
CA ASN A 656 4.14 -4.24 -10.34
C ASN A 656 5.46 -4.29 -11.12
N ILE A 657 5.40 -4.46 -12.44
CA ILE A 657 6.58 -4.56 -13.31
C ILE A 657 7.15 -3.16 -13.61
N ILE A 658 6.26 -2.19 -13.84
CA ILE A 658 6.63 -0.78 -14.08
C ILE A 658 7.26 -0.17 -12.82
N GLU A 659 6.79 -0.54 -11.62
CA GLU A 659 7.33 -0.03 -10.35
C GLU A 659 8.78 -0.51 -10.08
N GLN A 660 9.19 -1.65 -10.65
CA GLN A 660 10.53 -2.20 -10.41
C GLN A 660 11.65 -1.45 -11.14
N HIS A 661 11.41 -1.01 -12.37
CA HIS A 661 12.42 -0.32 -13.18
C HIS A 661 11.80 0.47 -14.35
N PRO A 662 12.27 1.70 -14.67
CA PRO A 662 11.65 2.52 -15.72
C PRO A 662 11.68 1.88 -17.12
N LEU A 663 12.75 1.15 -17.46
CA LEU A 663 12.88 0.47 -18.75
C LEU A 663 11.98 -0.75 -18.90
N SER A 664 11.41 -1.26 -17.79
CA SER A 664 10.48 -2.39 -17.84
C SER A 664 9.24 -2.07 -18.68
N VAL A 665 8.87 -0.78 -18.80
CA VAL A 665 7.79 -0.32 -19.68
C VAL A 665 8.02 -0.77 -21.13
N TYR A 666 9.24 -0.62 -21.64
CA TYR A 666 9.59 -0.93 -23.03
C TYR A 666 10.03 -2.37 -23.24
N GLN A 667 10.78 -2.93 -22.28
CA GLN A 667 11.43 -4.23 -22.46
C GLN A 667 10.54 -5.41 -22.07
N VAL A 668 9.57 -5.18 -21.18
CA VAL A 668 8.72 -6.23 -20.61
C VAL A 668 7.25 -5.93 -20.83
N ALA A 669 6.75 -4.77 -20.39
CA ALA A 669 5.32 -4.48 -20.43
C ALA A 669 4.80 -4.35 -21.87
N LEU A 670 5.47 -3.60 -22.74
CA LEU A 670 5.03 -3.40 -24.13
C LEU A 670 5.08 -4.68 -24.99
N PRO A 671 6.16 -5.49 -25.02
CA PRO A 671 6.21 -6.73 -25.81
C PRO A 671 5.19 -7.78 -25.40
N PHE A 672 4.82 -7.81 -24.11
CA PHE A 672 3.82 -8.73 -23.57
C PHE A 672 2.40 -8.14 -23.59
N ALA A 673 2.23 -6.89 -24.04
CA ALA A 673 0.91 -6.32 -24.24
C ALA A 673 0.21 -6.96 -25.45
N PRO A 674 -1.13 -7.01 -25.47
CA PRO A 674 -1.86 -7.65 -26.55
C PRO A 674 -1.66 -6.95 -27.90
N PRO A 675 -1.43 -7.65 -29.02
CA PRO A 675 -1.31 -7.02 -30.34
C PRO A 675 -2.52 -6.19 -30.79
N GLN A 676 -3.72 -6.46 -30.26
CA GLN A 676 -4.93 -5.66 -30.53
C GLN A 676 -5.06 -4.42 -29.63
N SER A 677 -4.21 -4.25 -28.61
CA SER A 677 -4.15 -3.05 -27.77
C SER A 677 -3.65 -1.85 -28.59
N LEU A 678 -4.26 -0.68 -28.40
CA LEU A 678 -3.80 0.58 -28.98
C LEU A 678 -2.39 0.90 -28.52
N MET A 679 -2.06 0.65 -27.25
CA MET A 679 -0.71 0.85 -26.72
C MET A 679 0.34 0.02 -27.48
N TYR A 680 0.03 -1.24 -27.79
CA TYR A 680 0.92 -2.08 -28.60
C TYR A 680 1.04 -1.53 -30.03
N GLN A 681 -0.09 -1.23 -30.69
CA GLN A 681 -0.10 -0.76 -32.08
C GLN A 681 0.60 0.58 -32.28
N THR A 682 0.48 1.48 -31.31
CA THR A 682 1.07 2.82 -31.38
C THR A 682 2.58 2.80 -31.10
N PHE A 683 3.06 1.99 -30.16
CA PHE A 683 4.44 2.08 -29.66
C PHE A 683 5.35 0.91 -30.02
N HIS A 684 4.83 -0.28 -30.32
CA HIS A 684 5.66 -1.45 -30.61
C HIS A 684 6.31 -1.35 -32.00
N LYS A 685 7.64 -1.38 -32.04
CA LYS A 685 8.43 -1.36 -33.28
C LYS A 685 9.07 -2.71 -33.52
N ASP A 686 8.54 -3.44 -34.51
CA ASP A 686 8.95 -4.82 -34.83
C ASP A 686 10.43 -4.99 -35.18
N GLU A 687 11.09 -3.93 -35.66
CA GLU A 687 12.50 -3.97 -36.06
C GLU A 687 13.48 -3.81 -34.88
N VAL A 688 13.03 -3.26 -33.75
CA VAL A 688 13.88 -2.84 -32.63
C VAL A 688 13.52 -3.57 -31.34
N MET A 689 12.25 -3.91 -31.15
CA MET A 689 11.73 -4.47 -29.90
C MET A 689 11.59 -5.99 -29.97
N PRO A 690 11.83 -6.70 -28.85
CA PRO A 690 11.74 -8.15 -28.83
C PRO A 690 10.30 -8.60 -29.06
N ARG A 691 10.09 -9.56 -29.95
CA ARG A 691 8.79 -10.23 -30.12
C ARG A 691 8.70 -11.45 -29.22
N VAL A 692 7.57 -11.61 -28.55
CA VAL A 692 7.30 -12.80 -27.73
C VAL A 692 7.07 -14.00 -28.65
N ALA A 693 7.96 -15.00 -28.59
CA ALA A 693 7.82 -16.24 -29.33
C ALA A 693 6.78 -17.17 -28.67
N GLY A 694 5.60 -17.31 -29.27
CA GLY A 694 4.50 -18.13 -28.74
C GLY A 694 3.12 -17.65 -29.22
N ASN A 695 2.06 -18.03 -28.50
CA ASN A 695 0.72 -17.44 -28.65
C ASN A 695 0.60 -16.25 -27.68
N PRO A 696 0.93 -15.00 -28.08
CA PRO A 696 0.66 -13.83 -27.25
C PRO A 696 -0.85 -13.67 -27.05
N LEU A 697 -1.26 -13.09 -25.92
CA LEU A 697 -2.66 -12.69 -25.68
C LEU A 697 -3.07 -11.73 -26.80
N LEU A 698 -4.08 -12.06 -27.60
CA LEU A 698 -4.45 -11.22 -28.75
C LEU A 698 -5.18 -9.94 -28.32
N ALA A 699 -5.98 -10.00 -27.25
CA ALA A 699 -6.63 -8.88 -26.59
C ALA A 699 -6.39 -8.94 -25.07
N TRP A 700 -6.69 -7.85 -24.36
CA TRP A 700 -6.63 -7.85 -22.90
C TRP A 700 -7.55 -8.96 -22.33
N PRO A 701 -7.08 -9.75 -21.35
CA PRO A 701 -7.89 -10.78 -20.74
C PRO A 701 -9.09 -10.16 -20.00
N PRO A 702 -10.23 -10.88 -19.92
CA PRO A 702 -11.41 -10.39 -19.19
C PRO A 702 -11.18 -10.30 -17.68
N TRP A 703 -10.22 -11.06 -17.12
CA TRP A 703 -9.74 -10.86 -15.75
C TRP A 703 -8.65 -9.78 -15.74
N GLN A 704 -8.93 -8.67 -15.09
CA GLN A 704 -8.07 -7.47 -15.13
C GLN A 704 -7.22 -7.29 -13.87
N LEU A 705 -7.48 -8.06 -12.81
CA LEU A 705 -6.85 -7.89 -11.50
C LEU A 705 -6.82 -9.22 -10.72
N THR A 706 -5.65 -9.56 -10.19
CA THR A 706 -5.46 -10.73 -9.32
C THR A 706 -5.12 -10.25 -7.91
N LEU A 707 -5.97 -10.56 -6.93
CA LEU A 707 -5.80 -10.16 -5.53
C LEU A 707 -5.11 -11.29 -4.74
N GLY A 708 -3.82 -11.12 -4.47
CA GLY A 708 -3.04 -12.06 -3.67
C GLY A 708 -2.75 -11.51 -2.27
N GLY A 709 -3.02 -12.29 -1.21
CA GLY A 709 -2.51 -11.95 0.13
C GLY A 709 -3.04 -12.80 1.29
N HIS A 710 -4.12 -13.55 1.13
CA HIS A 710 -4.51 -14.56 2.13
C HIS A 710 -3.61 -15.80 2.01
N LYS A 711 -3.13 -16.32 3.14
CA LYS A 711 -2.22 -17.48 3.18
C LYS A 711 -2.93 -18.81 2.93
N LYS A 712 -4.26 -18.83 3.03
CA LYS A 712 -5.14 -19.98 2.85
C LYS A 712 -6.32 -19.63 1.95
N GLY A 713 -7.06 -20.65 1.49
CA GLY A 713 -8.23 -20.47 0.63
C GLY A 713 -9.34 -19.63 1.29
N PHE A 714 -10.14 -18.95 0.47
CA PHE A 714 -11.21 -18.07 0.91
C PHE A 714 -12.43 -18.85 1.41
N LYS A 715 -13.13 -18.31 2.42
CA LYS A 715 -14.39 -18.87 2.93
C LYS A 715 -15.62 -18.13 2.38
N CYS A 716 -15.57 -16.81 2.31
CA CYS A 716 -16.66 -15.96 1.81
C CYS A 716 -16.11 -14.64 1.26
N MET A 717 -16.90 -13.99 0.40
CA MET A 717 -16.55 -12.75 -0.28
C MET A 717 -17.80 -11.88 -0.48
N SER A 718 -17.62 -10.57 -0.49
CA SER A 718 -18.69 -9.59 -0.76
C SER A 718 -18.15 -8.43 -1.57
N LEU A 719 -18.89 -7.97 -2.58
CA LEU A 719 -18.55 -6.83 -3.41
C LEU A 719 -19.25 -5.58 -2.86
N SER A 720 -18.58 -4.43 -2.90
CA SER A 720 -19.25 -3.16 -2.58
C SER A 720 -20.26 -2.78 -3.66
N PRO A 721 -21.32 -2.02 -3.32
CA PRO A 721 -22.34 -1.59 -4.28
C PRO A 721 -21.80 -0.75 -5.44
N ASP A 722 -20.74 0.02 -5.21
CA ASP A 722 -20.04 0.82 -6.23
C ASP A 722 -19.12 -0.02 -7.13
N GLY A 723 -18.89 -1.30 -6.81
CA GLY A 723 -17.99 -2.19 -7.53
C GLY A 723 -16.51 -1.83 -7.43
N LEU A 724 -16.13 -0.89 -6.56
CA LEU A 724 -14.75 -0.43 -6.38
C LEU A 724 -13.99 -1.16 -5.28
N LYS A 725 -14.71 -1.81 -4.35
CA LYS A 725 -14.13 -2.52 -3.21
C LYS A 725 -14.62 -3.96 -3.15
N ILE A 726 -13.78 -4.83 -2.61
CA ILE A 726 -14.17 -6.21 -2.31
C ILE A 726 -13.72 -6.58 -0.91
N ALA A 727 -14.61 -7.20 -0.14
CA ALA A 727 -14.32 -7.75 1.17
C ALA A 727 -14.16 -9.26 1.08
N THR A 728 -13.17 -9.79 1.79
CA THR A 728 -12.80 -11.20 1.76
C THR A 728 -12.48 -11.69 3.17
N ALA A 729 -12.82 -12.95 3.46
CA ALA A 729 -12.39 -13.64 4.65
C ALA A 729 -11.76 -15.00 4.32
N ALA A 730 -10.64 -15.30 4.98
CA ALA A 730 -9.92 -16.54 4.83
C ALA A 730 -10.56 -17.68 5.63
N LYS A 731 -10.38 -18.91 5.13
CA LYS A 731 -10.84 -20.13 5.79
C LYS A 731 -9.94 -20.44 6.99
N TRP A 732 -10.57 -20.63 8.16
CA TRP A 732 -9.89 -20.92 9.42
C TRP A 732 -8.95 -19.82 9.94
N GLU A 733 -9.08 -18.60 9.42
CA GLU A 733 -8.40 -17.40 9.90
C GLU A 733 -9.43 -16.34 10.26
N ASN A 734 -9.11 -15.50 11.22
CA ASN A 734 -10.03 -14.48 11.74
C ASN A 734 -9.88 -13.14 11.01
N GLU A 735 -9.23 -13.16 9.84
CA GLU A 735 -8.83 -11.98 9.08
C GLU A 735 -9.90 -11.63 8.05
N VAL A 736 -10.41 -10.40 8.13
CA VAL A 736 -11.24 -9.79 7.09
C VAL A 736 -10.40 -8.71 6.39
N CYS A 737 -10.31 -8.78 5.06
CA CYS A 737 -9.57 -7.80 4.25
C CYS A 737 -10.51 -7.15 3.24
N ILE A 738 -10.43 -5.83 3.12
CA ILE A 738 -11.07 -5.02 2.09
C ILE A 738 -10.01 -4.57 1.09
N TRP A 739 -10.24 -4.87 -0.19
CA TRP A 739 -9.34 -4.60 -1.29
C TRP A 739 -9.91 -3.52 -2.19
N ASP A 740 -9.01 -2.79 -2.83
CA ASP A 740 -9.29 -1.85 -3.89
C ASP A 740 -9.26 -2.60 -5.23
N LEU A 741 -10.38 -2.61 -5.94
CA LEU A 741 -10.48 -3.19 -7.28
C LEU A 741 -9.83 -2.31 -8.35
N MET A 742 -9.48 -1.06 -8.03
CA MET A 742 -8.74 -0.17 -8.93
C MET A 742 -7.24 -0.44 -8.91
N THR A 743 -6.67 -0.68 -7.72
CA THR A 743 -5.23 -0.79 -7.51
C THR A 743 -4.75 -2.21 -7.17
N GLY A 744 -5.64 -3.12 -6.80
CA GLY A 744 -5.29 -4.45 -6.31
C GLY A 744 -4.72 -4.48 -4.91
N SER A 745 -4.68 -3.33 -4.23
CA SER A 745 -4.10 -3.19 -2.90
C SER A 745 -5.15 -3.40 -1.81
N ILE A 746 -4.69 -3.82 -0.62
CA ILE A 746 -5.54 -3.88 0.57
C ILE A 746 -5.79 -2.44 1.03
N ILE A 747 -7.05 -1.98 0.95
CA ILE A 747 -7.48 -0.68 1.50
C ILE A 747 -7.48 -0.76 3.02
N LEU A 748 -8.10 -1.83 3.55
CA LEU A 748 -8.26 -2.05 4.99
C LEU A 748 -8.03 -3.53 5.29
N GLY A 749 -7.10 -3.81 6.19
CA GLY A 749 -6.92 -5.13 6.75
C GLY A 749 -5.45 -5.54 6.91
N PRO A 750 -5.21 -6.71 7.53
CA PRO A 750 -6.22 -7.63 8.09
C PRO A 750 -6.96 -7.04 9.30
N LEU A 751 -8.29 -7.01 9.24
CA LEU A 751 -9.16 -6.55 10.33
C LEU A 751 -9.33 -7.69 11.33
N TYR A 752 -8.87 -7.46 12.56
CA TYR A 752 -8.96 -8.41 13.66
C TYR A 752 -10.05 -7.98 14.63
N GLY A 753 -11.06 -8.82 14.79
CA GLY A 753 -12.16 -8.57 15.72
C GLY A 753 -12.88 -9.84 16.11
N HIS A 754 -12.96 -10.82 15.20
CA HIS A 754 -13.54 -12.11 15.52
C HIS A 754 -12.58 -13.00 16.31
N THR A 755 -13.11 -13.76 17.26
CA THR A 755 -12.40 -14.85 17.94
C THR A 755 -12.31 -16.12 17.09
N ASN A 756 -13.12 -16.23 16.03
CA ASN A 756 -13.12 -17.35 15.08
C ASN A 756 -13.28 -16.87 13.61
N TYR A 757 -13.11 -17.74 12.62
CA TYR A 757 -13.15 -17.35 11.21
C TYR A 757 -14.55 -16.87 10.79
N ALA A 758 -14.59 -15.90 9.88
CA ALA A 758 -15.86 -15.36 9.41
C ALA A 758 -16.61 -16.37 8.54
N LEU A 759 -17.91 -16.55 8.81
CA LEU A 759 -18.80 -17.46 8.10
C LEU A 759 -19.52 -16.77 6.94
N SER A 760 -19.89 -15.51 7.11
CA SER A 760 -20.55 -14.69 6.10
C SER A 760 -20.07 -13.24 6.12
N LEU A 761 -20.12 -12.58 4.96
CA LEU A 761 -19.77 -11.18 4.75
C LEU A 761 -20.83 -10.49 3.89
N SER A 762 -21.19 -9.25 4.22
CA SER A 762 -22.09 -8.43 3.41
C SER A 762 -21.74 -6.95 3.55
N PHE A 763 -21.58 -6.24 2.43
CA PHE A 763 -21.57 -4.78 2.42
C PHE A 763 -22.98 -4.21 2.64
N SER A 764 -23.04 -3.00 3.20
CA SER A 764 -24.26 -2.18 3.19
C SER A 764 -24.52 -1.62 1.79
N PRO A 765 -25.77 -1.28 1.44
CA PRO A 765 -26.14 -0.75 0.12
C PRO A 765 -25.49 0.59 -0.24
N ASP A 766 -25.04 1.36 0.74
CA ASP A 766 -24.30 2.61 0.55
C ASP A 766 -22.77 2.40 0.48
N GLY A 767 -22.29 1.16 0.68
CA GLY A 767 -20.86 0.82 0.69
C GLY A 767 -20.05 1.38 1.86
N THR A 768 -20.70 2.03 2.84
CA THR A 768 -20.03 2.66 3.99
C THR A 768 -19.76 1.69 5.14
N ARG A 769 -20.48 0.57 5.19
CA ARG A 769 -20.38 -0.44 6.27
C ARG A 769 -20.18 -1.83 5.70
N LEU A 770 -19.50 -2.67 6.47
CA LEU A 770 -19.30 -4.08 6.18
C LEU A 770 -19.74 -4.88 7.40
N VAL A 771 -20.53 -5.93 7.21
CA VAL A 771 -20.88 -6.85 8.28
C VAL A 771 -20.19 -8.18 8.06
N SER A 772 -19.76 -8.75 9.17
CA SER A 772 -19.15 -10.07 9.23
C SER A 772 -19.73 -10.87 10.39
N SER A 773 -20.07 -12.12 10.14
CA SER A 773 -20.55 -13.05 11.17
C SER A 773 -19.52 -14.15 11.44
N SER A 774 -19.46 -14.60 12.68
CA SER A 774 -18.59 -15.68 13.17
C SER A 774 -19.34 -16.56 14.17
N LEU A 775 -18.67 -17.58 14.70
CA LEU A 775 -19.19 -18.46 15.74
C LEU A 775 -19.37 -17.66 17.04
N ASN A 776 -20.58 -17.13 17.22
CA ASN A 776 -21.09 -16.34 18.37
C ASN A 776 -20.86 -14.82 18.31
N GLU A 777 -20.29 -14.31 17.23
CA GLU A 777 -19.96 -12.89 17.09
C GLU A 777 -20.51 -12.35 15.77
N CYS A 778 -21.05 -11.15 15.82
CA CYS A 778 -21.40 -10.37 14.65
C CYS A 778 -20.73 -9.01 14.83
N ILE A 779 -20.00 -8.56 13.81
CA ILE A 779 -19.27 -7.31 13.85
C ILE A 779 -19.65 -6.47 12.64
N VAL A 780 -20.08 -5.25 12.91
CA VAL A 780 -20.31 -4.22 11.90
C VAL A 780 -19.10 -3.31 11.88
N TRP A 781 -18.38 -3.37 10.77
CA TRP A 781 -17.23 -2.55 10.47
C TRP A 781 -17.66 -1.32 9.70
N ASP A 782 -16.97 -0.23 9.93
CA ASP A 782 -16.92 0.88 9.00
C ASP A 782 -15.99 0.52 7.83
N ALA A 783 -16.50 0.57 6.61
CA ALA A 783 -15.78 0.15 5.39
C ALA A 783 -14.79 1.21 4.86
N LEU A 784 -14.72 2.38 5.50
CA LEU A 784 -13.74 3.44 5.21
C LEU A 784 -12.61 3.44 6.22
N THR A 785 -12.91 3.11 7.48
CA THR A 785 -11.98 3.22 8.60
C THR A 785 -11.49 1.88 9.14
N GLY A 786 -12.20 0.80 8.85
CA GLY A 786 -11.96 -0.52 9.46
C GLY A 786 -12.26 -0.55 10.95
N ALA A 787 -12.84 0.51 11.53
CA ALA A 787 -13.23 0.55 12.91
C ALA A 787 -14.47 -0.33 13.13
N ILE A 788 -14.56 -0.95 14.31
CA ILE A 788 -15.77 -1.63 14.74
C ILE A 788 -16.77 -0.55 15.15
N LEU A 789 -17.83 -0.35 14.36
CA LEU A 789 -18.90 0.61 14.66
C LEU A 789 -19.71 0.13 15.86
N PHE A 790 -20.17 -1.12 15.77
CA PHE A 790 -20.81 -1.81 16.87
C PHE A 790 -20.62 -3.32 16.71
N SER A 791 -20.49 -3.99 17.84
CA SER A 791 -20.66 -5.44 17.95
C SER A 791 -21.99 -5.64 18.69
N PRO A 792 -23.09 -5.99 17.99
CA PRO A 792 -24.37 -6.21 18.66
C PRO A 792 -24.29 -7.29 19.75
N LEU A 793 -23.23 -8.11 19.73
CA LEU A 793 -22.77 -8.96 20.83
C LEU A 793 -21.26 -8.70 21.04
N GLY A 794 -20.91 -7.85 22.00
CA GLY A 794 -19.50 -7.61 22.36
C GLY A 794 -18.86 -8.81 23.09
N PRO A 795 -17.55 -8.78 23.38
CA PRO A 795 -16.88 -9.81 24.19
C PRO A 795 -17.37 -9.83 25.66
N PHE A 796 -18.10 -8.81 26.10
CA PHE A 796 -18.56 -8.63 27.49
C PHE A 796 -20.00 -8.08 27.63
N GLY A 797 -20.93 -8.39 26.72
CA GLY A 797 -22.33 -7.91 26.85
C GLY A 797 -23.39 -8.80 26.20
N GLY A 798 -24.10 -9.58 27.04
CA GLY A 798 -25.52 -9.91 26.80
C GLY A 798 -25.90 -11.30 26.25
N HIS A 799 -25.77 -12.34 27.06
CA HIS A 799 -26.67 -13.51 27.19
C HIS A 799 -27.09 -14.42 26.00
N LEU A 800 -26.65 -14.22 24.76
CA LEU A 800 -27.01 -15.11 23.63
C LEU A 800 -25.78 -15.86 23.09
N LYS A 801 -25.61 -17.12 23.52
CA LYS A 801 -24.61 -18.06 22.96
C LYS A 801 -25.13 -18.68 21.65
N SER A 802 -25.38 -17.87 20.62
CA SER A 802 -25.99 -18.34 19.37
C SER A 802 -25.00 -18.36 18.20
N HIS A 803 -24.96 -19.46 17.45
CA HIS A 803 -24.16 -19.57 16.22
C HIS A 803 -24.86 -18.88 15.05
N PHE A 804 -24.24 -17.85 14.47
CA PHE A 804 -24.78 -17.12 13.31
C PHE A 804 -24.28 -17.71 12.00
N GLU A 805 -25.17 -18.36 11.25
CA GLU A 805 -24.81 -19.05 10.00
C GLU A 805 -24.91 -18.13 8.78
N SER A 806 -25.81 -17.15 8.80
CA SER A 806 -26.07 -16.27 7.67
C SER A 806 -26.45 -14.85 8.13
N ILE A 807 -26.04 -13.86 7.34
CA ILE A 807 -26.28 -12.45 7.63
C ILE A 807 -26.51 -11.68 6.34
N ALA A 808 -27.44 -10.73 6.34
CA ALA A 808 -27.76 -9.90 5.19
C ALA A 808 -28.18 -8.50 5.63
N PHE A 809 -27.75 -7.48 4.91
CA PHE A 809 -28.32 -6.13 5.02
C PHE A 809 -29.67 -6.07 4.32
N SER A 810 -30.58 -5.24 4.83
CA SER A 810 -31.71 -4.76 4.04
C SER A 810 -31.23 -3.88 2.89
N SER A 811 -31.97 -3.83 1.80
CA SER A 811 -31.61 -3.02 0.63
C SER A 811 -31.68 -1.51 0.89
N ASP A 812 -32.37 -1.07 1.95
CA ASP A 812 -32.36 0.31 2.46
C ASP A 812 -31.17 0.62 3.40
N GLY A 813 -30.40 -0.40 3.82
CA GLY A 813 -29.23 -0.27 4.69
C GLY A 813 -29.55 0.01 6.17
N HIS A 814 -30.82 0.12 6.55
CA HIS A 814 -31.21 0.46 7.93
C HIS A 814 -31.31 -0.75 8.85
N ARG A 815 -31.53 -1.95 8.30
CA ARG A 815 -31.74 -3.19 9.05
C ARG A 815 -30.69 -4.23 8.72
N LEU A 816 -30.31 -5.00 9.74
CA LEU A 816 -29.43 -6.15 9.60
C LEU A 816 -30.19 -7.40 10.02
N ILE A 817 -30.23 -8.41 9.15
CA ILE A 817 -30.95 -9.66 9.41
C ILE A 817 -29.93 -10.77 9.62
N SER A 818 -30.05 -11.47 10.75
CA SER A 818 -29.13 -12.51 11.15
C SER A 818 -29.88 -13.80 11.47
N GLY A 819 -29.47 -14.90 10.83
CA GLY A 819 -30.01 -16.24 11.05
C GLY A 819 -29.10 -17.05 11.98
N THR A 820 -29.71 -17.70 12.98
CA THR A 820 -28.97 -18.51 13.95
C THR A 820 -29.29 -20.00 13.86
N ARG A 821 -28.35 -20.81 14.36
CA ARG A 821 -28.52 -22.25 14.54
C ARG A 821 -29.54 -22.61 15.64
N GLU A 822 -29.91 -21.67 16.50
CA GLU A 822 -30.87 -21.87 17.60
C GLU A 822 -32.33 -21.55 17.18
N ASP A 823 -32.66 -21.82 15.92
CA ASP A 823 -33.99 -21.62 15.35
C ASP A 823 -34.51 -20.16 15.44
N ALA A 824 -33.61 -19.18 15.58
CA ALA A 824 -33.98 -17.77 15.77
C ALA A 824 -33.43 -16.88 14.65
N ILE A 825 -34.25 -15.89 14.28
CA ILE A 825 -33.85 -14.77 13.43
C ILE A 825 -33.90 -13.50 14.27
N TYR A 826 -32.86 -12.69 14.15
CA TYR A 826 -32.77 -11.38 14.77
C TYR A 826 -32.59 -10.30 13.71
N VAL A 827 -33.38 -9.23 13.84
CA VAL A 827 -33.30 -8.02 13.04
C VAL A 827 -32.81 -6.89 13.92
N TRP A 828 -31.71 -6.27 13.50
CA TRP A 828 -31.04 -5.20 14.22
C TRP A 828 -31.18 -3.89 13.46
N ASP A 829 -31.33 -2.80 14.19
CA ASP A 829 -31.23 -1.46 13.61
C ASP A 829 -29.74 -1.09 13.52
N VAL A 830 -29.32 -0.72 12.31
CA VAL A 830 -27.92 -0.44 11.98
C VAL A 830 -27.46 0.89 12.58
N SER A 831 -28.38 1.83 12.85
CA SER A 831 -28.05 3.16 13.37
C SER A 831 -27.85 3.18 14.90
N SER A 832 -28.65 2.40 15.62
CA SER A 832 -28.66 2.32 17.08
C SER A 832 -27.93 1.08 17.61
N GLY A 833 -27.70 0.07 16.79
CA GLY A 833 -27.12 -1.22 17.19
C GLY A 833 -28.05 -2.06 18.06
N LEU A 834 -29.31 -1.64 18.23
CA LEU A 834 -30.30 -2.33 19.05
C LEU A 834 -31.09 -3.34 18.22
N MET A 835 -31.52 -4.43 18.87
CA MET A 835 -32.43 -5.40 18.28
C MET A 835 -33.83 -4.79 18.14
N VAL A 836 -34.35 -4.77 16.90
CA VAL A 836 -35.68 -4.24 16.58
C VAL A 836 -36.73 -5.35 16.57
N LEU A 837 -36.39 -6.50 15.97
CA LEU A 837 -37.28 -7.67 15.90
C LEU A 837 -36.50 -8.92 16.28
N GLY A 838 -37.05 -9.72 17.19
CA GLY A 838 -36.47 -11.00 17.58
C GLY A 838 -36.68 -11.35 19.05
N PRO A 839 -36.53 -12.64 19.43
CA PRO A 839 -36.23 -13.78 18.56
C PRO A 839 -37.45 -14.22 17.74
N LEU A 840 -37.37 -14.13 16.41
CA LEU A 840 -38.38 -14.68 15.51
C LEU A 840 -38.09 -16.17 15.36
N ARG A 841 -38.99 -17.01 15.87
CA ARG A 841 -38.77 -18.46 15.91
C ARG A 841 -39.07 -19.08 14.55
N HIS A 842 -38.03 -19.57 13.89
CA HIS A 842 -38.17 -20.55 12.82
C HIS A 842 -38.38 -21.93 13.45
N LYS A 843 -38.85 -22.91 12.68
CA LYS A 843 -38.73 -24.31 13.08
C LYS A 843 -37.42 -24.81 12.47
N GLY A 844 -36.45 -25.25 13.26
CA GLY A 844 -35.12 -25.67 12.79
C GLY A 844 -34.14 -24.53 12.53
N ALA A 845 -32.84 -24.87 12.51
CA ALA A 845 -31.73 -23.94 12.41
C ALA A 845 -31.81 -23.12 11.13
N VAL A 846 -31.61 -21.81 11.22
CA VAL A 846 -31.69 -20.90 10.06
C VAL A 846 -30.36 -20.93 9.33
N THR A 847 -30.35 -21.50 8.14
CA THR A 847 -29.15 -21.74 7.32
C THR A 847 -28.84 -20.59 6.38
N THR A 848 -29.86 -19.83 5.95
CA THR A 848 -29.73 -18.76 4.97
C THR A 848 -30.80 -17.70 5.19
N VAL A 849 -30.44 -16.44 4.97
CA VAL A 849 -31.38 -15.30 4.96
C VAL A 849 -31.13 -14.44 3.72
N SER A 850 -32.19 -13.85 3.17
CA SER A 850 -32.13 -12.90 2.06
C SER A 850 -33.20 -11.83 2.23
N CYS A 851 -32.90 -10.59 1.88
CA CYS A 851 -33.87 -9.48 1.88
C CYS A 851 -34.49 -9.30 0.50
N SER A 852 -35.71 -8.78 0.44
CA SER A 852 -36.31 -8.33 -0.82
C SER A 852 -35.63 -7.03 -1.30
N PRO A 853 -35.64 -6.74 -2.62
CA PRO A 853 -35.04 -5.52 -3.17
C PRO A 853 -35.68 -4.21 -2.65
N ASP A 854 -36.94 -4.25 -2.25
CA ASP A 854 -37.70 -3.11 -1.70
C ASP A 854 -37.61 -2.99 -0.15
N ALA A 855 -36.84 -3.86 0.51
CA ALA A 855 -36.71 -3.96 1.97
C ALA A 855 -38.03 -4.19 2.75
N SER A 856 -39.14 -4.48 2.06
CA SER A 856 -40.44 -4.69 2.71
C SER A 856 -40.54 -6.05 3.39
N CYS A 857 -39.83 -7.05 2.88
CA CYS A 857 -39.89 -8.44 3.32
C CYS A 857 -38.50 -9.07 3.39
N PHE A 858 -38.38 -10.19 4.11
CA PHE A 858 -37.19 -11.03 4.05
C PHE A 858 -37.56 -12.51 4.07
N ALA A 859 -36.72 -13.33 3.45
CA ALA A 859 -36.89 -14.77 3.37
C ALA A 859 -35.82 -15.49 4.19
N SER A 860 -36.21 -16.58 4.83
CA SER A 860 -35.30 -17.45 5.59
C SER A 860 -35.47 -18.90 5.20
N GLY A 861 -34.36 -19.61 5.01
CA GLY A 861 -34.32 -21.06 4.86
C GLY A 861 -33.87 -21.76 6.14
N SER A 862 -34.37 -22.98 6.38
CA SER A 862 -34.07 -23.75 7.59
C SER A 862 -33.57 -25.16 7.32
N GLU A 863 -32.88 -25.73 8.31
CA GLU A 863 -32.47 -27.12 8.39
C GLU A 863 -33.64 -28.11 8.23
N ASN A 864 -34.85 -27.71 8.60
CA ASN A 864 -36.04 -28.56 8.42
C ASN A 864 -36.68 -28.49 7.01
N GLY A 865 -36.05 -27.79 6.07
CA GLY A 865 -36.54 -27.63 4.69
C GLY A 865 -37.70 -26.66 4.51
N THR A 866 -38.04 -25.88 5.53
CA THR A 866 -39.07 -24.83 5.39
C THR A 866 -38.45 -23.51 4.98
N VAL A 867 -39.13 -22.79 4.09
CA VAL A 867 -38.80 -21.40 3.74
C VAL A 867 -39.89 -20.52 4.34
N CYS A 868 -39.51 -19.47 5.07
CA CYS A 868 -40.46 -18.52 5.62
C CYS A 868 -40.26 -17.14 5.00
N ILE A 869 -41.37 -16.46 4.72
CA ILE A 869 -41.37 -15.06 4.29
C ILE A 869 -41.91 -14.21 5.43
N TRP A 870 -41.13 -13.23 5.84
CA TRP A 870 -41.38 -12.37 6.97
C TRP A 870 -41.59 -10.94 6.50
N ASP A 871 -42.56 -10.27 7.11
CA ASP A 871 -42.71 -8.83 6.99
C ASP A 871 -41.54 -8.16 7.73
N ALA A 872 -40.75 -7.36 7.02
CA ALA A 872 -39.55 -6.75 7.57
C ALA A 872 -39.87 -5.73 8.67
N GLY A 873 -41.05 -5.10 8.63
CA GLY A 873 -41.49 -4.06 9.55
C GLY A 873 -41.99 -4.58 10.90
N THR A 874 -42.79 -5.63 10.87
CA THR A 874 -43.52 -6.21 12.02
C THR A 874 -42.90 -7.52 12.52
N GLY A 875 -42.07 -8.19 11.72
CA GLY A 875 -41.53 -9.51 12.02
C GLY A 875 -42.59 -10.62 12.00
N SER A 876 -43.77 -10.35 11.44
CA SER A 876 -44.83 -11.34 11.30
C SER A 876 -44.61 -12.19 10.05
N LEU A 877 -45.05 -13.45 10.10
CA LEU A 877 -45.07 -14.31 8.92
C LEU A 877 -46.17 -13.83 7.97
N LEU A 878 -45.79 -13.48 6.74
CA LEU A 878 -46.75 -13.08 5.70
C LEU A 878 -47.62 -14.26 5.28
N HIS A 879 -47.00 -15.44 5.19
CA HIS A 879 -47.64 -16.70 4.83
C HIS A 879 -47.24 -17.79 5.81
N ALA A 880 -48.01 -18.88 5.84
CA ALA A 880 -47.59 -20.07 6.56
C ALA A 880 -46.23 -20.58 6.01
N PRO A 881 -45.37 -21.22 6.84
CA PRO A 881 -44.07 -21.73 6.39
C PRO A 881 -44.21 -22.54 5.10
N LEU A 882 -43.48 -22.13 4.07
CA LEU A 882 -43.53 -22.71 2.74
C LEU A 882 -42.91 -24.11 2.79
N LYS A 883 -43.77 -25.12 2.63
CA LYS A 883 -43.40 -26.53 2.66
C LYS A 883 -43.31 -27.07 1.24
N GLY A 884 -42.10 -27.03 0.68
CA GLY A 884 -41.78 -27.66 -0.60
C GLY A 884 -40.59 -28.60 -0.50
N HIS A 885 -39.67 -28.35 0.43
CA HIS A 885 -38.46 -29.15 0.59
C HIS A 885 -38.56 -30.19 1.72
N ILE A 886 -37.88 -31.31 1.53
CA ILE A 886 -37.90 -32.49 2.41
C ILE A 886 -36.63 -32.54 3.31
N HIS A 887 -35.58 -31.81 2.93
CA HIS A 887 -34.31 -31.67 3.66
C HIS A 887 -33.89 -30.19 3.75
N PHE A 888 -32.78 -29.92 4.45
CA PHE A 888 -32.31 -28.57 4.72
C PHE A 888 -32.20 -27.69 3.48
N THR A 889 -32.76 -26.49 3.57
CA THR A 889 -32.60 -25.45 2.56
C THR A 889 -31.19 -24.89 2.68
N SER A 890 -30.39 -24.93 1.61
CA SER A 890 -28.99 -24.49 1.64
C SER A 890 -28.83 -23.03 1.23
N SER A 891 -29.76 -22.51 0.42
CA SER A 891 -29.67 -21.19 -0.19
C SER A 891 -31.06 -20.69 -0.58
N VAL A 892 -31.30 -19.39 -0.40
CA VAL A 892 -32.53 -18.69 -0.79
C VAL A 892 -32.15 -17.35 -1.42
N GLY A 893 -32.84 -16.93 -2.47
CA GLY A 893 -32.62 -15.63 -3.11
C GLY A 893 -33.91 -15.05 -3.70
N PHE A 894 -34.02 -13.71 -3.72
CA PHE A 894 -35.13 -13.00 -4.37
C PHE A 894 -34.84 -12.75 -5.85
N SER A 895 -35.90 -12.64 -6.65
CA SER A 895 -35.81 -12.10 -8.00
C SER A 895 -35.52 -10.59 -7.96
N PRO A 896 -34.93 -10.01 -9.03
CA PRO A 896 -34.58 -8.58 -9.08
C PRO A 896 -35.78 -7.63 -8.90
N ASP A 897 -36.97 -8.06 -9.31
CA ASP A 897 -38.23 -7.33 -9.17
C ASP A 897 -38.93 -7.58 -7.81
N GLY A 898 -38.39 -8.46 -6.98
CA GLY A 898 -38.93 -8.82 -5.67
C GLY A 898 -40.21 -9.66 -5.69
N SER A 899 -40.68 -10.09 -6.87
CA SER A 899 -41.94 -10.83 -7.01
C SER A 899 -41.81 -12.32 -6.68
N MET A 900 -40.62 -12.90 -6.83
CA MET A 900 -40.35 -14.32 -6.67
C MET A 900 -39.19 -14.60 -5.70
N ILE A 901 -39.22 -15.79 -5.09
CA ILE A 901 -38.12 -16.34 -4.29
C ILE A 901 -37.71 -17.69 -4.87
N VAL A 902 -36.40 -17.93 -5.02
CA VAL A 902 -35.85 -19.25 -5.33
C VAL A 902 -35.22 -19.85 -4.08
N SER A 903 -35.46 -21.15 -3.85
CA SER A 903 -34.85 -21.91 -2.78
C SER A 903 -34.23 -23.21 -3.31
N GLY A 904 -33.01 -23.48 -2.87
CA GLY A 904 -32.29 -24.73 -3.15
C GLY A 904 -32.15 -25.56 -1.88
N SER A 905 -32.37 -26.87 -1.98
CA SER A 905 -32.33 -27.78 -0.83
C SER A 905 -31.49 -29.03 -1.09
N GLN A 906 -31.08 -29.65 0.01
CA GLN A 906 -30.35 -30.91 -0.01
C GLN A 906 -31.21 -32.13 -0.26
N ASP A 907 -32.52 -31.93 -0.40
CA ASP A 907 -33.43 -32.90 -1.00
C ASP A 907 -33.27 -33.01 -2.52
N LYS A 908 -32.31 -32.27 -3.08
CA LYS A 908 -31.93 -32.29 -4.49
C LYS A 908 -32.96 -31.58 -5.38
N THR A 909 -33.73 -30.65 -4.82
CA THR A 909 -34.76 -29.90 -5.53
C THR A 909 -34.57 -28.40 -5.42
N VAL A 910 -34.93 -27.69 -6.50
CA VAL A 910 -35.08 -26.22 -6.53
C VAL A 910 -36.57 -25.90 -6.55
N CYS A 911 -36.99 -24.93 -5.74
CA CYS A 911 -38.37 -24.43 -5.70
C CYS A 911 -38.37 -22.92 -5.95
N VAL A 912 -39.37 -22.43 -6.68
CA VAL A 912 -39.63 -21.01 -6.94
C VAL A 912 -41.00 -20.67 -6.39
N TRP A 913 -41.07 -19.62 -5.59
CA TRP A 913 -42.22 -19.21 -4.80
C TRP A 913 -42.65 -17.82 -5.18
N ASP A 914 -43.96 -17.58 -5.18
CA ASP A 914 -44.55 -16.27 -5.33
C ASP A 914 -44.55 -15.56 -3.97
N VAL A 915 -44.03 -14.33 -3.92
CA VAL A 915 -43.91 -13.57 -2.67
C VAL A 915 -45.28 -13.09 -2.18
N ALA A 916 -46.16 -12.68 -3.10
CA ALA A 916 -47.46 -12.08 -2.77
C ALA A 916 -48.46 -13.11 -2.22
N THR A 917 -48.44 -14.32 -2.75
CA THR A 917 -49.39 -15.40 -2.45
C THR A 917 -48.80 -16.51 -1.59
N GLY A 918 -47.47 -16.58 -1.48
CA GLY A 918 -46.78 -17.68 -0.79
C GLY A 918 -46.98 -19.03 -1.47
N GLN A 919 -47.42 -19.05 -2.74
CA GLN A 919 -47.62 -20.28 -3.48
C GLN A 919 -46.37 -20.67 -4.26
N LEU A 920 -46.20 -21.96 -4.50
CA LEU A 920 -45.13 -22.50 -5.33
C LEU A 920 -45.47 -22.18 -6.81
N ILE A 921 -44.69 -21.30 -7.44
CA ILE A 921 -44.80 -20.96 -8.86
C ILE A 921 -44.24 -22.12 -9.70
N LEU A 922 -43.04 -22.60 -9.32
CA LEU A 922 -42.29 -23.56 -10.12
C LEU A 922 -41.47 -24.49 -9.22
N GLY A 923 -41.76 -25.79 -9.25
CA GLY A 923 -41.04 -26.82 -8.49
C GLY A 923 -41.97 -27.78 -7.72
N PRO A 924 -41.44 -28.74 -6.93
CA PRO A 924 -40.02 -29.03 -6.74
C PRO A 924 -39.41 -29.53 -8.05
N LEU A 925 -38.44 -28.81 -8.58
CA LEU A 925 -37.70 -29.20 -9.77
C LEU A 925 -36.78 -30.37 -9.39
N ALA A 926 -37.36 -31.57 -9.35
CA ALA A 926 -36.71 -32.82 -9.02
C ALA A 926 -36.50 -33.62 -10.31
N GLY A 927 -35.29 -33.64 -10.84
CA GLY A 927 -35.08 -34.30 -12.13
C GLY A 927 -33.66 -34.35 -12.68
N GLY A 928 -32.62 -34.13 -11.85
CA GLY A 928 -31.24 -34.10 -12.35
C GLY A 928 -30.16 -34.34 -11.30
N PHE A 929 -30.37 -33.91 -10.06
CA PHE A 929 -29.33 -33.93 -9.04
C PHE A 929 -29.29 -35.26 -8.25
N THR A 930 -28.10 -35.84 -8.11
CA THR A 930 -27.82 -37.04 -7.30
C THR A 930 -27.35 -36.71 -5.89
N HIS A 931 -26.92 -35.47 -5.64
CA HIS A 931 -26.63 -34.92 -4.31
C HIS A 931 -27.31 -33.56 -4.10
N GLY A 932 -27.31 -33.08 -2.86
CA GLY A 932 -28.05 -31.89 -2.48
C GLY A 932 -27.54 -30.58 -3.08
N ILE A 933 -28.44 -29.63 -3.29
CA ILE A 933 -28.10 -28.30 -3.82
C ILE A 933 -27.35 -27.50 -2.74
N CYS A 934 -26.38 -26.70 -3.18
CA CYS A 934 -25.55 -25.85 -2.33
C CYS A 934 -25.93 -24.38 -2.48
N MET A 935 -26.15 -23.91 -3.71
CA MET A 935 -26.47 -22.51 -4.00
C MET A 935 -27.49 -22.37 -5.12
N VAL A 936 -28.29 -21.31 -5.05
CA VAL A 936 -29.23 -20.89 -6.09
C VAL A 936 -29.23 -19.37 -6.23
N SER A 937 -29.36 -18.85 -7.46
CA SER A 937 -29.45 -17.41 -7.72
C SER A 937 -30.23 -17.12 -9.01
N PHE A 938 -30.92 -15.99 -9.06
CA PHE A 938 -31.49 -15.44 -10.28
C PHE A 938 -30.42 -14.71 -11.10
N LEU A 939 -30.64 -14.62 -12.42
CA LEU A 939 -29.96 -13.64 -13.27
C LEU A 939 -30.49 -12.21 -13.00
N PRO A 940 -29.70 -11.17 -13.27
CA PRO A 940 -30.12 -9.77 -13.08
C PRO A 940 -31.36 -9.35 -13.89
N ASP A 941 -31.65 -10.06 -14.98
CA ASP A 941 -32.84 -9.85 -15.82
C ASP A 941 -34.08 -10.63 -15.34
N GLY A 942 -33.93 -11.48 -14.31
CA GLY A 942 -34.98 -12.33 -13.77
C GLY A 942 -35.42 -13.49 -14.69
N SER A 943 -34.77 -13.70 -15.85
CA SER A 943 -35.24 -14.65 -16.86
C SER A 943 -34.85 -16.11 -16.58
N LYS A 944 -33.76 -16.31 -15.84
CA LYS A 944 -33.18 -17.64 -15.58
C LYS A 944 -32.68 -17.79 -14.15
N ILE A 945 -32.56 -19.04 -13.72
CA ILE A 945 -32.06 -19.45 -12.41
C ILE A 945 -30.82 -20.32 -12.58
N PHE A 946 -29.78 -20.06 -11.79
CA PHE A 946 -28.65 -20.96 -11.60
C PHE A 946 -28.82 -21.81 -10.35
N SER A 947 -28.39 -23.06 -10.43
CA SER A 947 -28.35 -23.99 -9.30
C SER A 947 -27.07 -24.81 -9.34
N GLY A 948 -26.40 -24.95 -8.20
CA GLY A 948 -25.18 -25.76 -8.07
C GLY A 948 -25.34 -26.82 -6.98
N ALA A 949 -25.01 -28.08 -7.26
CA ALA A 949 -25.17 -29.23 -6.37
C ALA A 949 -23.83 -29.82 -5.86
N ASN A 950 -23.89 -30.55 -4.75
CA ASN A 950 -22.75 -31.21 -4.08
C ASN A 950 -22.11 -32.33 -4.91
N ASP A 951 -22.85 -32.91 -5.85
CA ASP A 951 -22.35 -33.84 -6.89
C ASP A 951 -21.79 -33.11 -8.08
N ASN A 952 -21.61 -31.80 -7.90
CA ASN A 952 -20.78 -31.03 -8.75
C ASN A 952 -21.46 -30.76 -10.12
N THR A 953 -22.79 -30.85 -10.13
CA THR A 953 -23.68 -30.49 -11.23
C THR A 953 -24.10 -29.03 -11.13
N ILE A 954 -24.01 -28.27 -12.23
CA ILE A 954 -24.59 -26.93 -12.37
C ILE A 954 -25.74 -27.00 -13.38
N CYS A 955 -26.94 -26.56 -12.99
CA CYS A 955 -28.08 -26.48 -13.89
C CYS A 955 -28.58 -25.04 -14.02
N ILE A 956 -28.96 -24.70 -15.25
CA ILE A 956 -29.56 -23.42 -15.63
C ILE A 956 -31.03 -23.68 -15.97
N TRP A 957 -31.93 -22.92 -15.37
CA TRP A 957 -33.37 -23.03 -15.58
C TRP A 957 -33.88 -21.79 -16.28
N ASP A 958 -34.66 -21.95 -17.34
CA ASP A 958 -35.30 -20.86 -18.08
C ASP A 958 -36.76 -20.72 -17.65
N LEU A 959 -37.15 -19.51 -17.23
CA LEU A 959 -38.50 -19.21 -16.71
C LEU A 959 -39.49 -18.80 -17.80
N ALA A 960 -39.05 -18.63 -19.05
CA ALA A 960 -39.87 -18.05 -20.13
C ALA A 960 -40.84 -19.01 -20.83
N LYS A 961 -40.93 -20.29 -20.45
CA LYS A 961 -41.80 -21.27 -21.12
C LYS A 961 -42.73 -21.98 -20.12
N ASP A 962 -44.03 -21.76 -20.30
CA ASP A 962 -45.13 -22.31 -19.51
C ASP A 962 -45.37 -23.83 -19.73
N HIS A 963 -44.35 -24.57 -20.15
CA HIS A 963 -44.30 -26.04 -20.26
C HIS A 963 -42.89 -26.47 -19.85
N PRO A 964 -42.72 -27.47 -18.95
CA PRO A 964 -41.40 -28.02 -18.63
C PRO A 964 -40.88 -28.79 -19.85
N GLY A 965 -40.18 -28.09 -20.74
CA GLY A 965 -39.32 -28.73 -21.72
C GLY A 965 -38.15 -29.34 -20.98
N HIS A 966 -38.23 -30.66 -20.74
CA HIS A 966 -37.09 -31.48 -20.34
C HIS A 966 -35.87 -31.12 -21.21
N LEU A 967 -34.86 -30.46 -20.63
CA LEU A 967 -33.54 -30.44 -21.22
C LEU A 967 -32.57 -31.18 -20.29
N HIS A 968 -32.29 -32.40 -20.73
CA HIS A 968 -31.19 -33.31 -20.43
C HIS A 968 -30.78 -33.57 -18.97
N ASN A 969 -31.39 -34.62 -18.43
CA ASN A 969 -30.84 -35.40 -17.33
C ASN A 969 -29.86 -36.43 -17.89
N SER A 970 -28.56 -36.27 -17.70
CA SER A 970 -27.58 -37.34 -17.95
C SER A 970 -27.19 -37.96 -16.61
N LYS A 971 -27.73 -39.13 -16.30
CA LYS A 971 -27.21 -40.00 -15.23
C LYS A 971 -25.80 -40.45 -15.64
N GLN A 972 -24.78 -39.86 -15.04
CA GLN A 972 -23.44 -40.43 -15.04
C GLN A 972 -23.29 -41.28 -13.77
N ASP A 973 -23.15 -42.59 -13.92
CA ASP A 973 -23.02 -43.49 -12.78
C ASP A 973 -21.55 -43.56 -12.36
N GLY A 974 -21.07 -42.56 -11.63
CA GLY A 974 -19.72 -42.54 -11.03
C GLY A 974 -18.93 -41.26 -11.30
N ARG A 975 -17.93 -41.02 -10.43
CA ARG A 975 -17.02 -39.86 -10.50
C ARG A 975 -16.38 -39.76 -11.88
N ILE A 976 -16.44 -38.58 -12.49
CA ILE A 976 -15.81 -38.30 -13.78
C ILE A 976 -14.30 -38.22 -13.57
N GLU A 977 -13.54 -39.01 -14.32
CA GLU A 977 -12.08 -39.14 -14.22
C GLU A 977 -11.35 -38.57 -15.43
N SER A 978 -12.06 -38.21 -16.51
CA SER A 978 -11.47 -37.56 -17.69
C SER A 978 -12.51 -36.79 -18.51
N ILE A 979 -12.09 -35.73 -19.19
CA ILE A 979 -12.91 -34.95 -20.12
C ILE A 979 -12.08 -34.47 -21.30
N ALA A 980 -12.67 -34.44 -22.49
CA ALA A 980 -12.08 -33.83 -23.67
C ALA A 980 -13.16 -33.10 -24.49
N ILE A 981 -12.79 -31.99 -25.12
CA ILE A 981 -13.66 -31.22 -26.05
C ILE A 981 -13.10 -31.37 -27.47
N SER A 982 -13.97 -31.47 -28.47
CA SER A 982 -13.57 -31.52 -29.88
C SER A 982 -12.92 -30.20 -30.32
N PRO A 983 -11.98 -30.20 -31.28
CA PRO A 983 -11.25 -29.01 -31.76
C PRO A 983 -12.11 -27.88 -32.35
N ASN A 984 -13.36 -28.15 -32.68
CA ASN A 984 -14.34 -27.16 -33.14
C ASN A 984 -15.31 -26.70 -32.05
N GLY A 985 -15.11 -27.14 -30.80
CA GLY A 985 -15.92 -26.76 -29.63
C GLY A 985 -17.36 -27.28 -29.66
N SER A 986 -17.76 -28.03 -30.68
CA SER A 986 -19.14 -28.49 -30.87
C SER A 986 -19.48 -29.72 -30.04
N LYS A 987 -18.47 -30.52 -29.61
CA LYS A 987 -18.69 -31.76 -28.88
C LYS A 987 -17.78 -31.90 -27.68
N ALA A 988 -18.23 -32.63 -26.65
CA ALA A 988 -17.39 -33.03 -25.53
C ALA A 988 -17.57 -34.53 -25.21
N ILE A 989 -16.55 -35.16 -24.65
CA ILE A 989 -16.60 -36.54 -24.18
C ILE A 989 -16.14 -36.58 -22.73
N THR A 990 -16.94 -37.20 -21.87
CA THR A 990 -16.63 -37.41 -20.46
C THR A 990 -16.44 -38.89 -20.17
N GLY A 991 -15.39 -39.24 -19.43
CA GLY A 991 -15.07 -40.61 -19.00
C GLY A 991 -15.28 -40.80 -17.50
N SER A 992 -15.99 -41.85 -17.11
CA SER A 992 -16.31 -42.13 -15.71
C SER A 992 -15.37 -43.17 -15.07
N ARG A 993 -15.33 -43.19 -13.74
CA ARG A 993 -14.71 -44.24 -12.91
C ARG A 993 -15.29 -45.65 -13.15
N SER A 994 -16.48 -45.75 -13.75
CA SER A 994 -17.19 -47.02 -13.99
C SER A 994 -17.04 -47.53 -15.43
N GLY A 995 -16.18 -46.89 -16.24
CA GLY A 995 -15.87 -47.29 -17.62
C GLY A 995 -16.86 -46.77 -18.67
N PHE A 996 -17.77 -45.87 -18.29
CA PHE A 996 -18.70 -45.24 -19.22
C PHE A 996 -18.07 -44.01 -19.88
N LEU A 997 -18.34 -43.86 -21.17
CA LEU A 997 -18.01 -42.69 -21.98
C LEU A 997 -19.29 -42.04 -22.45
N SER A 998 -19.41 -40.72 -22.26
CA SER A 998 -20.58 -39.95 -22.63
C SER A 998 -20.21 -38.83 -23.56
N PHE A 999 -20.91 -38.77 -24.70
CA PHE A 999 -20.70 -37.81 -25.78
C PHE A 999 -21.75 -36.71 -25.69
N TRP A 1000 -21.32 -35.47 -25.82
CA TRP A 1000 -22.11 -34.27 -25.61
C TRP A 1000 -22.04 -33.36 -26.84
N ASP A 1001 -23.15 -32.72 -27.17
CA ASP A 1001 -23.26 -31.59 -28.08
C ASP A 1001 -23.26 -30.31 -27.25
N MET A 1002 -22.23 -29.49 -27.46
CA MET A 1002 -21.98 -28.28 -26.69
C MET A 1002 -22.91 -27.13 -27.09
N LEU A 1003 -23.33 -27.08 -28.35
CA LEU A 1003 -24.10 -25.96 -28.93
C LEU A 1003 -25.55 -25.97 -28.43
N LEU A 1004 -26.08 -27.16 -28.15
CA LEU A 1004 -27.42 -27.38 -27.60
C LEU A 1004 -27.40 -27.78 -26.11
N GLY A 1005 -26.23 -28.08 -25.55
CA GLY A 1005 -26.08 -28.59 -24.17
C GLY A 1005 -26.70 -29.97 -23.97
N THR A 1006 -26.70 -30.83 -25.00
CA THR A 1006 -27.40 -32.12 -25.01
C THR A 1006 -26.45 -33.31 -25.08
N LEU A 1007 -26.75 -34.39 -24.36
CA LEU A 1007 -26.05 -35.68 -24.48
C LEU A 1007 -26.45 -36.35 -25.79
N ILE A 1008 -25.45 -36.71 -26.60
CA ILE A 1008 -25.59 -37.44 -27.87
C ILE A 1008 -25.79 -38.94 -27.57
N LEU A 1009 -24.86 -39.57 -26.83
CA LEU A 1009 -24.93 -40.98 -26.44
C LEU A 1009 -24.01 -41.33 -25.27
N THR A 1010 -24.24 -42.49 -24.65
CA THR A 1010 -23.38 -43.07 -23.62
C THR A 1010 -23.04 -44.51 -23.97
N SER A 1011 -21.75 -44.87 -23.89
CA SER A 1011 -21.23 -46.18 -24.27
C SER A 1011 -20.33 -46.75 -23.16
N LYS A 1012 -20.53 -48.02 -22.81
CA LYS A 1012 -19.65 -48.76 -21.90
C LYS A 1012 -18.85 -49.80 -22.69
N LYS A 1013 -17.67 -49.41 -23.13
CA LYS A 1013 -16.69 -50.35 -23.72
C LYS A 1013 -15.53 -50.66 -22.80
N HIS A 1014 -15.20 -49.74 -21.90
CA HIS A 1014 -14.20 -50.00 -20.87
C HIS A 1014 -14.82 -50.71 -19.67
N GLN A 1015 -14.05 -51.65 -19.10
CA GLN A 1015 -14.46 -52.43 -17.92
C GLN A 1015 -14.08 -51.74 -16.61
N ASP A 1016 -13.20 -50.74 -16.66
CA ASP A 1016 -12.67 -50.02 -15.50
C ASP A 1016 -12.44 -48.53 -15.82
N LYS A 1017 -11.88 -47.75 -14.88
CA LYS A 1017 -11.76 -46.28 -14.96
C LYS A 1017 -11.19 -45.78 -16.28
N VAL A 1018 -11.78 -44.73 -16.83
CA VAL A 1018 -11.23 -44.04 -18.02
C VAL A 1018 -10.31 -42.91 -17.56
N HIS A 1019 -9.00 -43.09 -17.74
CA HIS A 1019 -7.98 -42.15 -17.26
C HIS A 1019 -7.70 -41.00 -18.20
N ALA A 1020 -7.80 -41.21 -19.52
CA ALA A 1020 -7.50 -40.19 -20.52
C ALA A 1020 -8.40 -40.31 -21.75
N ILE A 1021 -8.77 -39.17 -22.34
CA ILE A 1021 -9.53 -39.07 -23.58
C ILE A 1021 -8.88 -37.99 -24.44
N ALA A 1022 -8.69 -38.26 -25.73
CA ALA A 1022 -8.12 -37.31 -26.68
C ALA A 1022 -8.94 -37.29 -27.98
N PHE A 1023 -9.09 -36.11 -28.60
CA PHE A 1023 -9.66 -35.98 -29.94
C PHE A 1023 -8.56 -35.94 -31.00
N SER A 1024 -8.86 -36.43 -32.20
CA SER A 1024 -8.03 -36.17 -33.37
C SER A 1024 -8.09 -34.68 -33.77
N PRO A 1025 -7.04 -34.14 -34.42
CA PRO A 1025 -7.00 -32.72 -34.82
C PRO A 1025 -8.14 -32.30 -35.75
N ASP A 1026 -8.65 -33.22 -36.59
CA ASP A 1026 -9.81 -32.99 -37.46
C ASP A 1026 -11.16 -33.08 -36.71
N GLY A 1027 -11.15 -33.47 -35.43
CA GLY A 1027 -12.33 -33.65 -34.59
C GLY A 1027 -13.24 -34.82 -34.98
N MET A 1028 -12.85 -35.64 -35.96
CA MET A 1028 -13.66 -36.74 -36.51
C MET A 1028 -13.50 -38.04 -35.74
N ARG A 1029 -12.40 -38.19 -34.98
CA ARG A 1029 -12.12 -39.36 -34.14
C ARG A 1029 -11.82 -38.94 -32.71
N ALA A 1030 -12.09 -39.83 -31.77
CA ALA A 1030 -11.64 -39.70 -30.39
C ALA A 1030 -11.06 -41.02 -29.92
N ALA A 1031 -10.15 -40.99 -28.96
CA ALA A 1031 -9.57 -42.18 -28.35
C ALA A 1031 -9.66 -42.08 -26.83
N SER A 1032 -9.95 -43.21 -26.18
CA SER A 1032 -10.09 -43.32 -24.72
C SER A 1032 -9.17 -44.41 -24.17
N ALA A 1033 -8.45 -44.10 -23.09
CA ALA A 1033 -7.59 -45.02 -22.34
C ALA A 1033 -8.21 -45.36 -20.99
N SER A 1034 -8.08 -46.62 -20.58
CA SER A 1034 -8.63 -47.11 -19.33
C SER A 1034 -7.63 -47.91 -18.49
N GLU A 1035 -7.95 -48.02 -17.20
CA GLU A 1035 -7.33 -48.93 -16.23
C GLU A 1035 -7.47 -50.41 -16.64
N ASP A 1036 -8.41 -50.74 -17.53
CA ASP A 1036 -8.56 -52.08 -18.11
C ASP A 1036 -7.47 -52.46 -19.14
N LYS A 1037 -6.46 -51.60 -19.32
CA LYS A 1037 -5.30 -51.74 -20.23
C LYS A 1037 -5.65 -51.70 -21.72
N THR A 1038 -6.85 -51.21 -22.05
CA THR A 1038 -7.29 -51.09 -23.44
C THR A 1038 -7.44 -49.64 -23.87
N ILE A 1039 -7.33 -49.44 -25.18
CA ILE A 1039 -7.63 -48.17 -25.86
C ILE A 1039 -8.80 -48.39 -26.81
N CYS A 1040 -9.83 -47.56 -26.73
CA CYS A 1040 -10.92 -47.58 -27.70
C CYS A 1040 -10.84 -46.34 -28.60
N ILE A 1041 -10.98 -46.52 -29.92
CA ILE A 1041 -11.09 -45.43 -30.90
C ILE A 1041 -12.56 -45.30 -31.31
N TRP A 1042 -13.05 -44.07 -31.35
CA TRP A 1042 -14.45 -43.69 -31.53
C TRP A 1042 -14.61 -42.78 -32.73
N ASP A 1043 -15.68 -43.00 -33.49
CA ASP A 1043 -16.18 -42.04 -34.46
C ASP A 1043 -16.96 -40.96 -33.70
N THR A 1044 -16.58 -39.69 -33.84
CA THR A 1044 -17.18 -38.61 -33.05
C THR A 1044 -18.55 -38.17 -33.58
N ILE A 1045 -18.92 -38.56 -34.80
CA ILE A 1045 -20.22 -38.24 -35.42
C ILE A 1045 -21.27 -39.21 -34.91
N THR A 1046 -20.95 -40.50 -34.93
CA THR A 1046 -21.87 -41.58 -34.56
C THR A 1046 -21.70 -42.05 -33.12
N GLY A 1047 -20.60 -41.71 -32.46
CA GLY A 1047 -20.18 -42.18 -31.12
C GLY A 1047 -20.01 -43.71 -31.04
N THR A 1048 -19.81 -44.36 -32.18
CA THR A 1048 -19.56 -45.80 -32.27
C THR A 1048 -18.06 -46.09 -32.29
N PRO A 1049 -17.61 -47.24 -31.75
CA PRO A 1049 -16.20 -47.61 -31.81
C PRO A 1049 -15.81 -47.96 -33.26
N LEU A 1050 -14.72 -47.36 -33.75
CA LEU A 1050 -14.19 -47.57 -35.10
C LEU A 1050 -13.39 -48.87 -35.24
N VAL A 1051 -12.75 -49.32 -34.15
CA VAL A 1051 -11.92 -50.52 -34.08
C VAL A 1051 -12.23 -51.26 -32.77
N GLU A 1052 -11.95 -52.56 -32.71
CA GLU A 1052 -11.99 -53.31 -31.45
C GLU A 1052 -10.99 -52.73 -30.42
N PRO A 1053 -11.25 -52.89 -29.11
CA PRO A 1053 -10.37 -52.35 -28.07
C PRO A 1053 -8.92 -52.82 -28.26
N LEU A 1054 -8.02 -51.86 -28.42
CA LEU A 1054 -6.60 -52.10 -28.64
C LEU A 1054 -5.97 -52.57 -27.33
N SER A 1055 -5.43 -53.78 -27.32
CA SER A 1055 -4.79 -54.40 -26.16
C SER A 1055 -3.31 -54.64 -26.45
N GLY A 1056 -2.45 -54.34 -25.49
CA GLY A 1056 -1.00 -54.45 -25.65
C GLY A 1056 -0.20 -53.96 -24.44
N HIS A 1057 -0.73 -52.97 -23.71
CA HIS A 1057 -0.10 -52.46 -22.50
C HIS A 1057 -0.06 -53.48 -21.35
N SER A 1058 1.08 -53.54 -20.66
CA SER A 1058 1.28 -54.43 -19.52
C SER A 1058 0.60 -53.94 -18.24
N ASN A 1059 0.28 -52.65 -18.13
CA ASN A 1059 -0.29 -52.00 -16.96
C ASN A 1059 -1.35 -50.93 -17.34
N SER A 1060 -1.97 -50.29 -16.35
CA SER A 1060 -3.00 -49.26 -16.54
C SER A 1060 -2.48 -48.08 -17.37
N ILE A 1061 -3.29 -47.59 -18.31
CA ILE A 1061 -2.90 -46.50 -19.21
C ILE A 1061 -3.30 -45.17 -18.57
N HIS A 1062 -2.33 -44.29 -18.35
CA HIS A 1062 -2.54 -43.04 -17.60
C HIS A 1062 -2.57 -41.79 -18.47
N SER A 1063 -2.00 -41.83 -19.67
CA SER A 1063 -1.97 -40.69 -20.59
C SER A 1063 -2.10 -41.13 -22.05
N MET A 1064 -2.68 -40.28 -22.90
CA MET A 1064 -2.86 -40.52 -24.33
C MET A 1064 -2.93 -39.21 -25.11
N VAL A 1065 -2.38 -39.20 -26.34
CA VAL A 1065 -2.39 -38.05 -27.24
C VAL A 1065 -2.41 -38.47 -28.72
N PHE A 1066 -3.09 -37.69 -29.58
CA PHE A 1066 -3.03 -37.83 -31.04
C PHE A 1066 -1.83 -37.07 -31.62
N SER A 1067 -1.24 -37.60 -32.69
CA SER A 1067 -0.26 -36.84 -33.48
C SER A 1067 -0.91 -35.64 -34.19
N PRO A 1068 -0.16 -34.57 -34.52
CA PRO A 1068 -0.71 -33.38 -35.19
C PRO A 1068 -1.33 -33.65 -36.56
N ASP A 1069 -0.91 -34.72 -37.24
CA ASP A 1069 -1.49 -35.19 -38.50
C ASP A 1069 -2.75 -36.06 -38.32
N GLY A 1070 -3.11 -36.41 -37.07
CA GLY A 1070 -4.25 -37.26 -36.72
C GLY A 1070 -4.11 -38.74 -37.08
N LEU A 1071 -2.95 -39.15 -37.61
CA LEU A 1071 -2.73 -40.50 -38.13
C LEU A 1071 -2.25 -41.49 -37.07
N ARG A 1072 -1.72 -41.01 -35.93
CA ARG A 1072 -1.12 -41.85 -34.88
C ARG A 1072 -1.64 -41.48 -33.49
N ILE A 1073 -1.63 -42.46 -32.60
CA ILE A 1073 -1.98 -42.30 -31.18
C ILE A 1073 -0.79 -42.75 -30.35
N ALA A 1074 -0.29 -41.92 -29.44
CA ALA A 1074 0.67 -42.31 -28.42
C ALA A 1074 -0.06 -42.56 -27.10
N SER A 1075 0.30 -43.63 -26.42
CA SER A 1075 -0.31 -44.10 -25.17
C SER A 1075 0.76 -44.52 -24.16
N GLY A 1076 0.58 -44.12 -22.90
CA GLY A 1076 1.60 -44.18 -21.87
C GLY A 1076 1.13 -44.92 -20.62
N SER A 1077 1.91 -45.91 -20.22
CA SER A 1077 1.77 -46.69 -18.99
C SER A 1077 3.15 -46.85 -18.31
N SER A 1078 3.55 -48.04 -17.85
CA SER A 1078 4.97 -48.40 -17.59
C SER A 1078 5.77 -48.66 -18.87
N ASP A 1079 5.05 -48.83 -19.98
CA ASP A 1079 5.51 -48.94 -21.36
C ASP A 1079 4.79 -47.88 -22.22
N ILE A 1080 5.39 -47.52 -23.36
CA ILE A 1080 4.79 -46.56 -24.30
C ILE A 1080 4.50 -47.29 -25.60
N HIS A 1081 3.30 -47.12 -26.14
CA HIS A 1081 2.92 -47.68 -27.43
C HIS A 1081 2.45 -46.57 -28.36
N LEU A 1082 2.88 -46.66 -29.62
CA LEU A 1082 2.40 -45.85 -30.72
C LEU A 1082 1.50 -46.72 -31.60
N TRP A 1083 0.30 -46.24 -31.87
CA TRP A 1083 -0.74 -46.93 -32.63
C TRP A 1083 -1.08 -46.16 -33.89
N ASP A 1084 -1.48 -46.89 -34.93
CA ASP A 1084 -2.11 -46.31 -36.10
C ASP A 1084 -3.58 -45.98 -35.78
N ALA A 1085 -3.96 -44.72 -35.96
CA ALA A 1085 -5.29 -44.23 -35.59
C ALA A 1085 -6.43 -44.74 -36.49
N SER A 1086 -6.11 -45.37 -37.63
CA SER A 1086 -7.08 -45.86 -38.62
C SER A 1086 -7.29 -47.37 -38.55
N THR A 1087 -6.22 -48.12 -38.28
CA THR A 1087 -6.24 -49.58 -38.24
C THR A 1087 -6.15 -50.15 -36.83
N GLY A 1088 -5.70 -49.35 -35.86
CA GLY A 1088 -5.43 -49.82 -34.50
C GLY A 1088 -4.17 -50.68 -34.39
N ALA A 1089 -3.34 -50.77 -35.43
CA ALA A 1089 -2.12 -51.56 -35.39
C ALA A 1089 -1.04 -50.87 -34.52
N VAL A 1090 -0.25 -51.64 -33.77
CA VAL A 1090 0.93 -51.13 -33.04
C VAL A 1090 2.03 -50.79 -34.05
N LEU A 1091 2.42 -49.52 -34.11
CA LEU A 1091 3.50 -48.98 -34.94
C LEU A 1091 4.87 -49.06 -34.24
N GLY A 1092 4.89 -49.04 -32.91
CA GLY A 1092 6.13 -49.13 -32.13
C GLY A 1092 5.89 -49.16 -30.63
N THR A 1093 6.82 -49.78 -29.90
CA THR A 1093 6.81 -49.84 -28.43
C THR A 1093 8.13 -49.28 -27.90
N TYR A 1094 8.06 -48.32 -26.97
CA TYR A 1094 9.20 -47.54 -26.50
C TYR A 1094 9.37 -47.72 -24.98
N GLY A 1095 10.64 -47.64 -24.53
CA GLY A 1095 11.07 -47.45 -23.14
C GLY A 1095 10.28 -48.19 -22.07
N GLN A 1096 10.76 -49.35 -21.63
CA GLN A 1096 10.22 -50.04 -20.45
C GLN A 1096 10.87 -49.49 -19.19
N LEU A 1097 10.11 -48.81 -18.32
CA LEU A 1097 10.61 -48.33 -17.03
C LEU A 1097 10.79 -49.51 -16.07
N GLN A 1098 11.85 -49.50 -15.25
CA GLN A 1098 12.00 -50.47 -14.15
C GLN A 1098 10.93 -50.17 -13.06
N PRO A 1099 10.48 -51.16 -12.26
CA PRO A 1099 9.39 -50.99 -11.28
C PRO A 1099 9.60 -49.86 -10.26
N ASP A 1100 10.86 -49.52 -10.01
CA ASP A 1100 11.38 -48.49 -9.10
C ASP A 1100 11.49 -47.09 -9.73
N GLN A 1101 11.14 -46.93 -11.02
CA GLN A 1101 11.15 -45.63 -11.73
C GLN A 1101 9.77 -45.02 -12.00
N GLY A 1102 8.68 -45.63 -11.49
CA GLY A 1102 7.32 -45.07 -11.57
C GLY A 1102 6.63 -45.27 -12.92
N HIS A 1103 5.67 -44.40 -13.24
CA HIS A 1103 4.83 -44.47 -14.45
C HIS A 1103 4.90 -43.16 -15.26
N TYR A 1104 4.64 -43.23 -16.57
CA TYR A 1104 4.52 -42.02 -17.40
C TYR A 1104 3.18 -41.31 -17.13
N THR A 1105 3.23 -40.09 -16.61
CA THR A 1105 2.05 -39.33 -16.15
C THR A 1105 1.53 -38.34 -17.20
N ALA A 1106 2.36 -37.94 -18.16
CA ALA A 1106 2.00 -36.98 -19.21
C ALA A 1106 2.79 -37.25 -20.50
N MET A 1107 2.20 -36.93 -21.66
CA MET A 1107 2.83 -37.10 -22.96
C MET A 1107 2.33 -36.06 -23.98
N GLY A 1108 3.16 -35.73 -24.97
CA GLY A 1108 2.72 -34.93 -26.11
C GLY A 1108 3.70 -34.96 -27.29
N PHE A 1109 3.17 -34.75 -28.50
CA PHE A 1109 3.96 -34.66 -29.73
C PHE A 1109 4.44 -33.23 -29.99
N THR A 1110 5.62 -33.10 -30.60
CA THR A 1110 6.04 -31.82 -31.15
C THR A 1110 5.14 -31.39 -32.33
N PRO A 1111 4.98 -30.09 -32.62
CA PRO A 1111 4.06 -29.61 -33.65
C PRO A 1111 4.30 -30.17 -35.06
N ASN A 1112 5.52 -30.61 -35.36
CA ASN A 1112 5.89 -31.26 -36.63
C ASN A 1112 5.68 -32.79 -36.62
N GLY A 1113 5.21 -33.37 -35.50
CA GLY A 1113 4.94 -34.79 -35.33
C GLY A 1113 6.16 -35.71 -35.26
N SER A 1114 7.37 -35.15 -35.24
CA SER A 1114 8.62 -35.92 -35.35
C SER A 1114 9.13 -36.47 -34.02
N GLU A 1115 8.78 -35.83 -32.89
CA GLU A 1115 9.30 -36.17 -31.56
C GLU A 1115 8.14 -36.29 -30.55
N LEU A 1116 8.35 -37.14 -29.54
CA LEU A 1116 7.42 -37.41 -28.45
C LEU A 1116 8.09 -37.04 -27.12
N CYS A 1117 7.55 -36.02 -26.43
CA CYS A 1117 7.99 -35.63 -25.08
C CYS A 1117 7.13 -36.37 -24.03
N LEU A 1118 7.75 -36.89 -22.97
CA LEU A 1118 7.12 -37.72 -21.94
C LEU A 1118 7.57 -37.28 -20.55
N LEU A 1119 6.71 -37.40 -19.54
CA LEU A 1119 7.02 -37.10 -18.15
C LEU A 1119 6.81 -38.34 -17.27
N SER A 1120 7.78 -38.66 -16.42
CA SER A 1120 7.69 -39.75 -15.44
C SER A 1120 8.01 -39.25 -14.02
N GLU A 1121 7.29 -39.72 -13.01
CA GLU A 1121 7.53 -39.36 -11.61
C GLU A 1121 8.11 -40.54 -10.81
N LYS A 1122 9.17 -40.28 -10.04
CA LYS A 1122 9.82 -41.27 -9.17
C LYS A 1122 9.28 -41.15 -7.73
N ILE A 1123 8.61 -42.20 -7.25
CA ILE A 1123 8.10 -42.28 -5.87
C ILE A 1123 9.11 -43.08 -5.03
N SER A 1124 10.15 -42.43 -4.50
CA SER A 1124 11.01 -43.02 -3.45
C SER A 1124 11.16 -42.06 -2.28
N GLY A 1125 10.88 -42.56 -1.07
CA GLY A 1125 10.63 -41.78 0.14
C GLY A 1125 11.56 -40.60 0.38
N SER A 1126 10.93 -39.44 0.60
CA SER A 1126 11.44 -38.12 1.01
C SER A 1126 11.95 -37.13 -0.07
N SER A 1127 12.03 -37.51 -1.34
CA SER A 1127 12.26 -36.56 -2.44
C SER A 1127 11.55 -36.99 -3.73
N GLU A 1128 10.57 -36.21 -4.17
CA GLU A 1128 9.93 -36.37 -5.49
C GLU A 1128 10.86 -35.80 -6.57
N GLU A 1129 11.32 -36.64 -7.50
CA GLU A 1129 12.05 -36.23 -8.70
C GLU A 1129 11.22 -36.56 -9.93
N ALA A 1130 10.91 -35.53 -10.74
CA ALA A 1130 10.25 -35.69 -12.04
C ALA A 1130 11.30 -35.71 -13.15
N VAL A 1131 11.16 -36.63 -14.11
CA VAL A 1131 12.08 -36.77 -15.24
C VAL A 1131 11.31 -36.58 -16.55
N VAL A 1132 11.82 -35.70 -17.42
CA VAL A 1132 11.30 -35.49 -18.78
C VAL A 1132 12.15 -36.30 -19.76
N TRP A 1133 11.51 -37.02 -20.68
CA TRP A 1133 12.13 -37.84 -21.72
C TRP A 1133 11.71 -37.34 -23.09
N VAL A 1134 12.63 -37.28 -24.05
CA VAL A 1134 12.32 -36.95 -25.44
C VAL A 1134 12.75 -38.09 -26.34
N TRP A 1135 11.84 -38.53 -27.20
CA TRP A 1135 12.04 -39.64 -28.13
C TRP A 1135 11.76 -39.20 -29.56
N ASP A 1136 12.57 -39.66 -30.49
CA ASP A 1136 12.29 -39.53 -31.91
C ASP A 1136 11.28 -40.60 -32.35
N VAL A 1137 10.20 -40.18 -33.00
CA VAL A 1137 9.06 -41.05 -33.34
C VAL A 1137 9.42 -42.03 -34.47
N LEU A 1138 10.29 -41.64 -35.40
CA LEU A 1138 10.63 -42.41 -36.60
C LEU A 1138 11.76 -43.41 -36.36
N THR A 1139 12.79 -43.01 -35.62
CA THR A 1139 13.99 -43.81 -35.35
C THR A 1139 13.89 -44.63 -34.07
N GLN A 1140 12.92 -44.33 -33.21
CA GLN A 1140 12.70 -44.99 -31.92
C GLN A 1140 13.87 -44.87 -30.94
N VAL A 1141 14.71 -43.85 -31.13
CA VAL A 1141 15.86 -43.57 -30.27
C VAL A 1141 15.49 -42.51 -29.23
N LYS A 1142 15.91 -42.74 -27.98
CA LYS A 1142 15.86 -41.73 -26.92
C LYS A 1142 16.84 -40.62 -27.27
N LEU A 1143 16.34 -39.39 -27.42
CA LEU A 1143 17.16 -38.22 -27.73
C LEU A 1143 17.78 -37.63 -26.46
N GLU A 1144 16.98 -37.28 -25.45
CA GLU A 1144 17.44 -36.62 -24.22
C GLU A 1144 16.61 -36.99 -22.98
N SER A 1145 17.15 -36.79 -21.77
CA SER A 1145 16.39 -36.85 -20.51
C SER A 1145 16.89 -35.85 -19.46
N PHE A 1146 15.96 -35.24 -18.72
CA PHE A 1146 16.24 -34.18 -17.75
C PHE A 1146 15.57 -34.47 -16.39
N SER A 1147 16.28 -34.24 -15.27
CA SER A 1147 15.75 -34.37 -13.91
C SER A 1147 15.40 -33.01 -13.29
N LEU A 1148 14.19 -32.88 -12.72
CA LEU A 1148 13.72 -31.68 -12.02
C LEU A 1148 13.87 -31.87 -10.49
N ALA A 1149 14.61 -30.99 -9.80
CA ALA A 1149 14.83 -31.04 -8.35
C ALA A 1149 13.94 -30.04 -7.58
N PRO A 1150 13.54 -30.30 -6.33
CA PRO A 1150 12.65 -29.43 -5.56
C PRO A 1150 13.43 -28.31 -4.84
N GLY A 1151 13.32 -27.07 -5.31
CA GLY A 1151 13.79 -25.88 -4.59
C GLY A 1151 13.77 -24.60 -5.44
N PRO A 1152 13.73 -23.39 -4.83
CA PRO A 1152 13.76 -22.13 -5.54
C PRO A 1152 15.21 -21.81 -5.94
N ALA A 1153 15.73 -22.56 -6.90
CA ALA A 1153 16.99 -22.26 -7.56
C ALA A 1153 16.70 -21.98 -9.03
N GLN A 1154 17.08 -20.77 -9.48
CA GLN A 1154 17.04 -20.36 -10.87
C GLN A 1154 17.70 -21.42 -11.77
N LEU A 1155 16.89 -22.18 -12.52
CA LEU A 1155 17.38 -22.98 -13.63
C LEU A 1155 17.44 -22.09 -14.88
N HIS A 1156 18.61 -21.47 -15.06
CA HIS A 1156 19.01 -20.91 -16.34
C HIS A 1156 19.25 -22.05 -17.34
N THR A 1157 18.29 -22.33 -18.22
CA THR A 1157 18.57 -23.12 -19.43
C THR A 1157 17.88 -22.51 -20.65
N GLN A 1158 18.69 -21.90 -21.52
CA GLN A 1158 18.32 -21.18 -22.76
C GLN A 1158 17.88 -22.12 -23.91
N SER A 1159 17.08 -23.15 -23.62
CA SER A 1159 16.64 -24.10 -24.65
C SER A 1159 15.21 -23.79 -25.09
N PRO A 1160 14.97 -23.26 -26.32
CA PRO A 1160 13.62 -23.09 -26.87
C PRO A 1160 12.87 -24.43 -26.98
N PHE A 1161 13.60 -25.54 -26.97
CA PHE A 1161 13.11 -26.91 -26.99
C PHE A 1161 12.40 -27.29 -25.69
N PHE A 1162 12.90 -26.82 -24.53
CA PHE A 1162 12.27 -27.02 -23.21
C PHE A 1162 10.90 -26.33 -23.12
N VAL A 1163 10.78 -25.10 -23.63
CA VAL A 1163 9.51 -24.36 -23.67
C VAL A 1163 8.49 -25.06 -24.59
N THR A 1164 8.97 -25.68 -25.66
CA THR A 1164 8.12 -26.41 -26.60
C THR A 1164 7.60 -27.71 -25.99
N CYS A 1165 8.46 -28.53 -25.35
CA CYS A 1165 8.02 -29.71 -24.61
C CYS A 1165 7.13 -29.36 -23.40
N ALA A 1166 7.38 -28.24 -22.70
CA ALA A 1166 6.53 -27.79 -21.59
C ALA A 1166 5.14 -27.33 -22.04
N LYS A 1167 5.03 -26.64 -23.20
CA LYS A 1167 3.75 -26.27 -23.83
C LYS A 1167 2.98 -27.48 -24.36
N VAL A 1168 3.69 -28.49 -24.85
CA VAL A 1168 3.13 -29.74 -25.37
C VAL A 1168 2.62 -30.66 -24.25
N ILE A 1169 3.26 -30.62 -23.07
CA ILE A 1169 2.81 -31.34 -21.86
C ILE A 1169 1.70 -30.58 -21.10
N GLN A 1170 1.62 -29.24 -21.29
CA GLN A 1170 0.64 -28.34 -20.67
C GLN A 1170 -0.83 -28.70 -20.93
N SER A 1171 -1.12 -29.43 -22.01
CA SER A 1171 -2.47 -29.80 -22.42
C SER A 1171 -3.00 -31.08 -21.76
N PHE A 1172 -2.14 -31.93 -21.16
CA PHE A 1172 -2.55 -33.25 -20.68
C PHE A 1172 -1.71 -33.77 -19.49
N SER A 1173 -1.87 -33.24 -18.26
CA SER A 1173 -1.49 -34.01 -17.06
C SER A 1173 -2.12 -33.55 -15.73
N PRO A 1174 -2.22 -34.44 -14.70
CA PRO A 1174 -2.88 -34.19 -13.42
C PRO A 1174 -1.92 -33.89 -12.23
N ALA A 1175 -0.63 -33.63 -12.45
CA ALA A 1175 0.35 -33.53 -11.35
C ALA A 1175 0.66 -32.11 -10.85
N GLN A 1176 0.86 -32.01 -9.53
CA GLN A 1176 1.12 -30.81 -8.72
C GLN A 1176 2.40 -30.02 -9.10
N TRP A 1177 3.21 -30.53 -10.04
CA TRP A 1177 4.43 -29.88 -10.52
C TRP A 1177 4.21 -29.00 -11.75
N CYS A 1178 3.20 -29.29 -12.59
CA CYS A 1178 2.73 -28.30 -13.58
C CYS A 1178 2.21 -27.03 -12.88
N PHE A 1179 1.72 -27.15 -11.64
CA PHE A 1179 1.30 -26.04 -10.78
C PHE A 1179 2.42 -25.05 -10.44
N ASN A 1180 3.68 -25.51 -10.31
CA ASN A 1180 4.82 -24.63 -9.99
C ASN A 1180 5.53 -24.05 -11.21
N ILE A 1181 5.45 -24.71 -12.37
CA ILE A 1181 5.97 -24.16 -13.65
C ILE A 1181 4.95 -23.21 -14.30
N CYS A 1182 3.64 -23.40 -14.06
CA CYS A 1182 2.58 -22.49 -14.54
C CYS A 1182 2.63 -21.09 -13.90
N LEU A 1183 3.24 -20.93 -12.72
CA LEU A 1183 3.33 -19.64 -12.01
C LEU A 1183 4.20 -18.59 -12.73
N GLN A 1184 4.84 -18.92 -13.87
CA GLN A 1184 5.65 -17.97 -14.63
C GLN A 1184 5.20 -17.68 -16.07
N ALA A 1185 4.08 -18.23 -16.58
CA ALA A 1185 3.75 -17.99 -17.99
C ALA A 1185 2.28 -17.75 -18.39
N THR A 1186 1.26 -18.18 -17.64
CA THR A 1186 -0.14 -17.87 -18.00
C THR A 1186 -1.05 -17.96 -16.78
N GLU A 1187 -1.50 -16.81 -16.28
CA GLU A 1187 -2.47 -16.68 -15.19
C GLU A 1187 -3.90 -16.91 -15.71
N ILE A 1188 -4.47 -18.08 -15.40
CA ILE A 1188 -5.90 -18.40 -15.48
C ILE A 1188 -6.42 -18.43 -14.03
N PRO A 1189 -7.52 -17.73 -13.67
CA PRO A 1189 -8.16 -17.96 -12.38
C PRO A 1189 -8.92 -19.29 -12.46
N MET A 1190 -8.29 -20.38 -12.06
CA MET A 1190 -8.96 -21.66 -11.91
C MET A 1190 -9.49 -21.79 -10.49
N PHE A 1191 -10.79 -22.11 -10.38
CA PHE A 1191 -11.45 -22.50 -9.13
C PHE A 1191 -10.56 -23.49 -8.37
N ASP A 1192 -10.32 -23.21 -7.09
CA ASP A 1192 -9.55 -24.12 -6.25
C ASP A 1192 -10.28 -25.48 -6.19
N GLY A 1193 -9.66 -26.48 -6.81
CA GLY A 1193 -10.28 -27.77 -7.04
C GLY A 1193 -10.07 -28.40 -8.42
N VAL A 1194 -9.68 -27.71 -9.48
CA VAL A 1194 -9.63 -28.33 -10.83
C VAL A 1194 -8.66 -29.54 -10.91
N LYS A 1195 -9.19 -30.75 -11.16
CA LYS A 1195 -8.50 -32.03 -11.39
C LYS A 1195 -8.16 -32.28 -12.87
N TYR A 1196 -8.97 -31.80 -13.81
CA TYR A 1196 -8.72 -31.89 -15.27
C TYR A 1196 -9.29 -30.67 -16.00
N LEU A 1197 -8.68 -30.26 -17.12
CA LEU A 1197 -9.08 -29.07 -17.88
C LEU A 1197 -9.00 -29.34 -19.39
N SER A 1198 -10.03 -28.94 -20.14
CA SER A 1198 -10.07 -28.99 -21.61
C SER A 1198 -10.61 -27.66 -22.15
N ILE A 1199 -9.96 -27.10 -23.18
CA ILE A 1199 -10.28 -25.76 -23.72
C ILE A 1199 -10.49 -25.89 -25.23
N CYS A 1200 -11.61 -25.38 -25.77
CA CYS A 1200 -11.80 -25.27 -27.22
C CYS A 1200 -12.82 -24.19 -27.64
N SER A 1201 -12.47 -23.43 -28.68
CA SER A 1201 -13.25 -22.43 -29.45
C SER A 1201 -14.54 -21.93 -28.77
N GLY A 1202 -14.39 -21.01 -27.82
CA GLY A 1202 -15.52 -20.39 -27.12
C GLY A 1202 -16.11 -21.21 -25.97
N SER A 1203 -15.49 -22.33 -25.59
CA SER A 1203 -15.95 -23.21 -24.51
C SER A 1203 -14.78 -23.71 -23.65
N ILE A 1204 -14.90 -23.59 -22.33
CA ILE A 1204 -13.96 -24.17 -21.36
C ILE A 1204 -14.69 -25.26 -20.59
N ALA A 1205 -14.12 -26.46 -20.51
CA ALA A 1205 -14.62 -27.54 -19.64
C ALA A 1205 -13.58 -27.89 -18.58
N ALA A 1206 -13.93 -27.74 -17.29
CA ALA A 1206 -13.04 -28.04 -16.17
C ALA A 1206 -13.68 -29.05 -15.22
N ILE A 1207 -12.94 -30.07 -14.75
CA ILE A 1207 -13.36 -31.02 -13.71
C ILE A 1207 -12.82 -30.55 -12.36
N LEU A 1208 -13.64 -30.27 -11.35
CA LEU A 1208 -13.20 -29.89 -9.99
C LEU A 1208 -12.92 -31.11 -9.07
N HIS A 1209 -12.38 -30.89 -7.86
CA HIS A 1209 -11.76 -31.92 -7.01
C HIS A 1209 -12.84 -32.88 -6.44
N GLY A 1210 -14.11 -32.45 -6.47
CA GLY A 1210 -15.29 -33.29 -6.21
C GLY A 1210 -15.92 -33.94 -7.45
N GLY A 1211 -15.40 -33.72 -8.68
CA GLY A 1211 -15.93 -34.26 -9.94
C GLY A 1211 -16.83 -33.33 -10.79
N ALA A 1212 -16.83 -32.01 -10.58
CA ALA A 1212 -17.74 -31.05 -11.26
C ALA A 1212 -17.23 -30.73 -12.63
N VAL A 1213 -18.02 -30.98 -13.65
CA VAL A 1213 -17.73 -30.52 -15.00
C VAL A 1213 -18.36 -29.14 -15.17
N VAL A 1214 -17.54 -28.11 -15.16
CA VAL A 1214 -17.95 -26.73 -15.43
C VAL A 1214 -17.74 -26.45 -16.91
N PHE A 1215 -18.82 -26.25 -17.65
CA PHE A 1215 -18.79 -25.77 -19.03
C PHE A 1215 -19.05 -24.26 -19.06
N LEU A 1216 -18.03 -23.48 -19.40
CA LEU A 1216 -18.14 -22.03 -19.61
C LEU A 1216 -18.29 -21.78 -21.10
N HIS A 1217 -19.49 -21.36 -21.52
CA HIS A 1217 -19.75 -20.90 -22.88
C HIS A 1217 -19.56 -19.39 -22.96
N LEU A 1218 -18.66 -18.96 -23.84
CA LEU A 1218 -18.36 -17.56 -24.08
C LEU A 1218 -19.25 -17.05 -25.22
N PRO A 1219 -19.86 -15.85 -25.12
CA PRO A 1219 -20.73 -15.32 -26.17
C PRO A 1219 -19.98 -15.19 -27.51
N PRO A 1220 -20.66 -15.26 -28.66
CA PRO A 1220 -20.01 -15.19 -29.98
C PRO A 1220 -19.30 -13.85 -30.25
N SER A 1221 -19.62 -12.79 -29.49
CA SER A 1221 -18.92 -11.51 -29.47
C SER A 1221 -17.69 -11.48 -28.55
N HIS A 1222 -17.41 -12.58 -27.85
CA HIS A 1222 -16.25 -12.72 -26.97
C HIS A 1222 -14.98 -12.98 -27.81
N PRO A 1223 -13.87 -12.26 -27.59
CA PRO A 1223 -12.66 -12.33 -28.43
C PRO A 1223 -11.93 -13.69 -28.43
N LEU A 1224 -12.37 -14.66 -27.60
CA LEU A 1224 -11.93 -16.06 -27.66
C LEU A 1224 -12.62 -16.88 -28.76
N CYS A 1225 -13.78 -16.43 -29.26
CA CYS A 1225 -14.51 -17.08 -30.36
C CYS A 1225 -13.94 -16.71 -31.74
N ALA A 1226 -13.20 -15.59 -31.86
CA ALA A 1226 -12.57 -15.16 -33.11
C ALA A 1226 -11.20 -15.82 -33.38
N ASN A 1227 -10.56 -16.41 -32.37
CA ASN A 1227 -9.15 -16.79 -32.39
C ASN A 1227 -8.87 -18.30 -32.45
N LEU A 1228 -9.84 -19.12 -32.88
CA LEU A 1228 -9.68 -20.58 -33.06
C LEU A 1228 -10.06 -21.06 -34.47
N MET A 1229 -9.80 -20.22 -35.48
CA MET A 1229 -9.97 -20.57 -36.91
C MET A 1229 -8.69 -21.04 -37.63
N TYR A 1230 -7.63 -21.45 -36.92
CA TYR A 1230 -6.48 -22.13 -37.53
C TYR A 1230 -5.90 -23.22 -36.65
#